data_AF-N6TMN3-F1
#
_entry.id   AF-N6TMN3-F1
#
_cell.length_a   1.000
_cell.length_b   1.000
_cell.length_c   1.000
_cell.angle_alpha   90.00
_cell.angle_beta   90.00
_cell.angle_gamma   90.00
#
_symmetry.space_group_name_H-M   'P 1'
#
loop_
_entity.id
_entity.type
_entity.pdbx_description
1 polymer ?
#
loop_
_entity_poly.entity_id
_entity_poly.type
_entity_poly.pdbx_seq_one_letter_code
_entity_poly.pdbx_strand_id
1 'polypeptide(L)'
;MEDSDFSDNQDEGESGQEDELDPNNPDHAFALIERDYNKTVAEIEQNLEAAQFADDFNRLFEAYFNTYNKQRDAEQTNAEYEKSLDMKKSQLELALKLADEDKETIDTLKTEIDKAWKLADAAHAREQLAQEIIDNLRAQVENLNAEIEFKNKMNQDSDDVGELSKHKDGLERERDKLINEVTQLTTKLNNAVNYQEELEKKNSEADLRINEIAGQLEDQASEILRAKRAKDKLESDLMELRISLEDKEISIHNLTGVIAEHVKKTARLENELKDHKANSEKLLKENEQNVAKLGKVQEDYNATLYELDRSKKMYQEKLGDIKLHEDENTRLKNDITKLTKAKETAEKRVLVVNGERDDLQVDKANMRQRLALLEREIDDHKRFSDEDKRAIETVNKEKDVLNKTIQRQQVVARDQLKLIQIQDQSKKKLEVELDSFFIESSKQKKQIHQLERERDKLAEEQLELTKTIEDNMDDIREKKGHIFDLKKNITEYENQVRQQQNIYEAIRADRNSLQKSLQESMAETGELKKKLKIVFHQTEQLKEDIAMKEKLLIKDENVMRKITKEKDNLKIEVMAGLDQIRTLKQEIKEQKDEEKRLHQTILEHERTIRGQVKDMEQLMNERDVLGSQLVRRNDEIALLNEKIKILHSTLCRGETQYDQRLQDIKLLKIEVKRLRQEKLLISKSMNNMVDLRQEIFHLERELTKSRLQRKALEQEVQNPLNIHRWRKLEGSDPEVVELLQKIKLLQKRLLRQASEAVERERQLKEAERLYLNLRQVLAKQPGPGIQDELVKTQRALKQRGDKLKVVDIRGV
;
A
#
# COMPACT_ATOMS: atom_id res chain seq x y z
N MET A 1 9.23 11.05 70.84
CA MET A 1 10.36 11.40 69.96
C MET A 1 9.88 11.12 68.55
N GLU A 2 8.82 11.80 68.11
CA GLU A 2 8.63 13.27 67.94
C GLU A 2 9.17 13.71 66.56
N ASP A 3 8.41 14.40 65.72
CA ASP A 3 6.97 14.69 65.86
C ASP A 3 6.25 14.85 64.53
N SER A 4 4.92 14.92 64.60
CA SER A 4 4.05 15.34 63.49
C SER A 4 4.28 16.80 63.16
N ASP A 5 4.21 17.17 61.87
CA ASP A 5 3.58 18.43 61.51
C ASP A 5 2.73 18.28 60.24
N PHE A 6 1.58 18.94 60.23
CA PHE A 6 0.51 18.78 59.23
C PHE A 6 -0.22 20.12 59.12
N SER A 7 0.31 21.02 58.30
CA SER A 7 -0.22 22.38 58.12
C SER A 7 -0.97 22.53 56.80
N ASP A 8 -2.30 22.61 56.92
CA ASP A 8 -3.14 23.33 55.95
C ASP A 8 -2.78 24.83 55.92
N ASN A 9 -3.29 25.53 54.90
CA ASN A 9 -3.16 26.97 54.56
C ASN A 9 -2.16 27.26 53.42
N GLN A 10 -2.46 28.15 52.46
CA GLN A 10 -3.72 28.88 52.22
C GLN A 10 -3.83 29.27 50.74
N ASP A 11 -5.07 29.37 50.24
CA ASP A 11 -5.39 29.90 48.92
C ASP A 11 -5.62 31.42 49.04
N GLU A 12 -4.60 32.23 48.73
CA GLU A 12 -4.70 33.70 48.75
C GLU A 12 -4.27 34.32 47.40
N GLY A 13 -5.29 34.73 46.65
CA GLY A 13 -5.46 36.14 46.27
C GLY A 13 -4.43 36.75 45.33
N GLU A 14 -4.82 36.91 44.06
CA GLU A 14 -4.17 37.84 43.13
C GLU A 14 -4.05 39.24 43.76
N SER A 15 -2.83 39.80 43.78
CA SER A 15 -2.63 41.23 43.94
C SER A 15 -1.75 41.72 42.79
N GLY A 16 -2.31 42.61 41.96
CA GLY A 16 -1.68 43.05 40.72
C GLY A 16 -0.42 43.88 40.99
N GLN A 17 0.73 43.28 40.78
CA GLN A 17 1.95 44.01 40.44
C GLN A 17 1.93 44.21 38.90
N GLU A 18 2.02 45.46 38.45
CA GLU A 18 2.35 45.71 37.04
C GLU A 18 3.83 45.35 36.84
N ASP A 19 4.12 44.31 36.04
CA ASP A 19 5.50 43.88 35.80
C ASP A 19 6.33 45.03 35.19
N GLU A 20 7.40 45.44 35.88
CA GLU A 20 8.37 46.41 35.34
C GLU A 20 9.17 45.75 34.20
N LEU A 21 8.63 45.85 32.98
CA LEU A 21 9.26 45.40 31.74
C LEU A 21 10.62 46.10 31.53
N ASP A 22 11.70 45.48 32.00
CA ASP A 22 13.08 45.97 31.83
C ASP A 22 13.41 46.23 30.34
N PRO A 23 13.71 47.49 29.94
CA PRO A 23 14.10 47.84 28.58
C PRO A 23 15.40 47.18 28.07
N ASN A 24 16.18 46.54 28.94
CA ASN A 24 17.42 45.86 28.59
C ASN A 24 17.24 44.35 28.37
N ASN A 25 16.09 43.76 28.72
CA ASN A 25 15.83 42.34 28.50
C ASN A 25 15.29 42.10 27.07
N PRO A 26 15.96 41.32 26.21
CA PRO A 26 15.46 41.00 24.87
C PRO A 26 14.06 40.37 24.88
N ASP A 27 13.75 39.54 25.87
CA ASP A 27 12.46 38.85 25.97
C ASP A 27 11.29 39.81 26.29
N HIS A 28 11.59 40.98 26.87
CA HIS A 28 10.60 42.03 27.16
C HIS A 28 10.40 43.01 25.99
N ALA A 29 11.30 43.01 25.00
CA ALA A 29 11.32 44.02 23.94
C ALA A 29 10.01 44.06 23.12
N PHE A 30 9.40 42.90 22.84
CA PHE A 30 8.10 42.87 22.15
C PHE A 30 6.98 43.44 23.02
N ALA A 31 6.88 43.05 24.30
CA ALA A 31 5.84 43.53 25.21
C ALA A 31 5.91 45.05 25.44
N LEU A 32 7.11 45.62 25.45
CA LEU A 32 7.31 47.08 25.47
C LEU A 32 6.77 47.75 24.20
N ILE A 33 7.09 47.20 23.02
CA ILE A 33 6.63 47.73 21.73
C ILE A 33 5.10 47.58 21.59
N GLU A 34 4.51 46.48 22.05
CA GLU A 34 3.06 46.29 22.11
C GLU A 34 2.36 47.27 23.06
N ARG A 35 2.90 47.47 24.27
CA ARG A 35 2.37 48.44 25.23
C ARG A 35 2.39 49.86 24.66
N ASP A 36 3.49 50.25 24.01
CA ASP A 36 3.67 51.61 23.52
C ASP A 36 3.00 51.83 22.13
N TYR A 37 2.77 50.78 21.35
CA TYR A 37 1.80 50.74 20.24
C TYR A 37 0.38 51.02 20.75
N ASN A 38 -0.11 50.28 21.76
CA ASN A 38 -1.47 50.44 22.27
C ASN A 38 -1.73 51.87 22.81
N LYS A 39 -0.72 52.51 23.42
CA LYS A 39 -0.78 53.94 23.80
C LYS A 39 -0.86 54.85 22.58
N THR A 40 0.02 54.67 21.60
CA THR A 40 0.10 55.56 20.43
C THR A 40 -1.12 55.42 19.51
N VAL A 41 -1.71 54.22 19.36
CA VAL A 41 -3.03 54.04 18.72
C VAL A 41 -4.11 54.86 19.44
N ALA A 42 -4.21 54.72 20.77
CA ALA A 42 -5.21 55.46 21.55
C ALA A 42 -5.03 57.00 21.46
N GLU A 43 -3.80 57.49 21.31
CA GLU A 43 -3.51 58.91 21.05
C GLU A 43 -3.88 59.34 19.62
N ILE A 44 -3.62 58.50 18.62
CA ILE A 44 -3.97 58.75 17.20
C ILE A 44 -5.49 58.77 17.00
N GLU A 45 -6.22 57.82 17.59
CA GLU A 45 -7.69 57.74 17.50
C GLU A 45 -8.40 58.91 18.17
N GLN A 46 -7.81 59.51 19.21
CA GLN A 46 -8.35 60.70 19.87
C GLN A 46 -8.19 61.99 19.05
N ASN A 47 -7.32 62.01 18.03
CA ASN A 47 -7.08 63.18 17.19
C ASN A 47 -7.73 63.02 15.81
N LEU A 48 -8.78 63.81 15.55
CA LEU A 48 -9.57 63.79 14.30
C LEU A 48 -8.76 63.98 13.01
N GLU A 49 -7.60 64.65 13.05
CA GLU A 49 -6.72 64.79 11.88
C GLU A 49 -5.76 63.61 11.73
N ALA A 50 -5.39 62.94 12.83
CA ALA A 50 -4.46 61.81 12.84
C ALA A 50 -5.15 60.45 12.66
N ALA A 51 -6.42 60.31 13.05
CA ALA A 51 -7.17 59.05 13.02
C ALA A 51 -7.20 58.35 11.65
N GLN A 52 -7.03 59.09 10.54
CA GLN A 52 -6.90 58.52 9.20
C GLN A 52 -5.66 57.62 9.02
N PHE A 53 -4.64 57.80 9.87
CA PHE A 53 -3.41 57.01 9.87
C PHE A 53 -3.43 55.84 10.87
N ALA A 54 -4.47 55.71 11.71
CA ALA A 54 -4.60 54.57 12.64
C ALA A 54 -4.61 53.25 11.87
N ASP A 55 -5.39 53.16 10.80
CA ASP A 55 -5.48 52.01 9.89
C ASP A 55 -4.10 51.55 9.34
N ASP A 56 -3.24 52.50 8.96
CA ASP A 56 -1.91 52.21 8.41
C ASP A 56 -0.88 51.90 9.51
N PHE A 57 -1.01 52.50 10.70
CA PHE A 57 -0.18 52.17 11.86
C PHE A 57 -0.51 50.78 12.41
N ASN A 58 -1.80 50.42 12.46
CA ASN A 58 -2.29 49.10 12.84
C ASN A 58 -1.76 48.02 11.87
N ARG A 59 -1.84 48.25 10.54
CA ARG A 59 -1.23 47.36 9.53
C ARG A 59 0.28 47.18 9.73
N LEU A 60 0.99 48.23 10.15
CA LEU A 60 2.43 48.20 10.36
C LEU A 60 2.78 47.37 11.61
N PHE A 61 2.00 47.50 12.69
CA PHE A 61 2.13 46.64 13.87
C PHE A 61 1.70 45.20 13.62
N GLU A 62 0.62 44.95 12.87
CA GLU A 62 0.24 43.61 12.41
C GLU A 62 1.37 42.96 11.61
N ALA A 63 2.02 43.70 10.71
CA ALA A 63 3.17 43.19 9.96
C ALA A 63 4.35 42.86 10.90
N TYR A 64 4.64 43.73 11.89
CA TYR A 64 5.68 43.51 12.89
C TYR A 64 5.39 42.28 13.77
N PHE A 65 4.19 42.15 14.32
CA PHE A 65 3.73 40.99 15.11
C PHE A 65 3.79 39.69 14.29
N ASN A 66 3.38 39.73 13.02
CA ASN A 66 3.50 38.59 12.10
C ASN A 66 4.97 38.22 11.80
N THR A 67 5.91 39.18 11.80
CA THR A 67 7.34 38.85 11.72
C THR A 67 7.92 38.35 13.04
N TYR A 68 7.51 38.90 14.18
CA TYR A 68 7.96 38.48 15.51
C TYR A 68 7.55 37.03 15.82
N ASN A 69 6.29 36.66 15.59
CA ASN A 69 5.84 35.28 15.77
C ASN A 69 6.62 34.31 14.86
N LYS A 70 6.84 34.66 13.58
CA LYS A 70 7.64 33.85 12.65
C LYS A 70 9.09 33.72 13.08
N GLN A 71 9.68 34.76 13.66
CA GLN A 71 11.02 34.71 14.24
C GLN A 71 11.05 33.77 15.46
N ARG A 72 10.15 33.96 16.43
CA ARG A 72 10.08 33.13 17.65
C ARG A 72 9.83 31.65 17.33
N ASP A 73 8.95 31.36 16.37
CA ASP A 73 8.66 29.99 15.94
C ASP A 73 9.85 29.37 15.17
N ALA A 74 10.64 30.19 14.45
CA ALA A 74 11.92 29.78 13.86
C ALA A 74 13.01 29.55 14.91
N GLU A 75 13.06 30.36 15.97
CA GLU A 75 14.00 30.20 17.09
C GLU A 75 13.67 28.94 17.92
N GLN A 76 12.38 28.67 18.18
CA GLN A 76 11.93 27.43 18.82
C GLN A 76 12.31 26.19 17.99
N THR A 77 12.00 26.18 16.69
CA THR A 77 12.37 25.06 15.81
C THR A 77 13.88 24.91 15.65
N ASN A 78 14.66 26.00 15.64
CA ASN A 78 16.11 25.92 15.65
C ASN A 78 16.66 25.33 16.96
N ALA A 79 16.10 25.71 18.13
CA ALA A 79 16.46 25.12 19.42
C ALA A 79 16.05 23.62 19.54
N GLU A 80 14.98 23.19 18.86
CA GLU A 80 14.66 21.77 18.70
C GLU A 80 15.68 21.05 17.80
N TYR A 81 16.10 21.67 16.69
CA TYR A 81 17.15 21.12 15.83
C TYR A 81 18.51 21.03 16.53
N GLU A 82 18.89 22.00 17.37
CA GLU A 82 20.12 21.95 18.16
C GLU A 82 20.10 20.81 19.19
N LYS A 83 19.00 20.65 19.94
CA LYS A 83 18.81 19.50 20.84
C LYS A 83 18.87 18.16 20.11
N SER A 84 18.26 18.07 18.92
CA SER A 84 18.30 16.89 18.06
C SER A 84 19.72 16.62 17.54
N LEU A 85 20.45 17.66 17.15
CA LEU A 85 21.84 17.59 16.69
C LEU A 85 22.76 17.06 17.81
N ASP A 86 22.61 17.54 19.04
CA ASP A 86 23.44 17.11 20.18
C ASP A 86 23.10 15.70 20.67
N MET A 87 21.84 15.28 20.58
CA MET A 87 21.48 13.85 20.71
C MET A 87 22.14 13.01 19.61
N LYS A 88 22.24 13.52 18.37
CA LYS A 88 22.88 12.81 17.26
C LYS A 88 24.40 12.76 17.37
N LYS A 89 25.07 13.82 17.86
CA LYS A 89 26.49 13.81 18.24
C LYS A 89 26.75 12.75 19.31
N SER A 90 25.96 12.75 20.38
CA SER A 90 26.06 11.76 21.47
C SER A 90 25.90 10.32 20.97
N GLN A 91 24.97 10.07 20.05
CA GLN A 91 24.80 8.76 19.41
C GLN A 91 25.98 8.37 18.51
N LEU A 92 26.57 9.33 17.78
CA LEU A 92 27.74 9.11 16.93
C LEU A 92 29.00 8.80 17.76
N GLU A 93 29.24 9.53 18.85
CA GLU A 93 30.37 9.28 19.77
C GLU A 93 30.28 7.90 20.44
N LEU A 94 29.08 7.45 20.80
CA LEU A 94 28.87 6.10 21.34
C LEU A 94 29.15 5.02 20.28
N ALA A 95 28.69 5.22 19.04
CA ALA A 95 28.95 4.30 17.94
C ALA A 95 30.44 4.23 17.55
N LEU A 96 31.18 5.35 17.64
CA LEU A 96 32.62 5.39 17.41
C LEU A 96 33.39 4.62 18.50
N LYS A 97 33.02 4.77 19.78
CA LYS A 97 33.64 4.00 20.88
C LYS A 97 33.44 2.49 20.71
N LEU A 98 32.22 2.06 20.37
CA LEU A 98 31.94 0.65 20.07
C LEU A 98 32.76 0.14 18.87
N ALA A 99 32.96 0.96 17.83
CA ALA A 99 33.78 0.59 16.68
C ALA A 99 35.28 0.49 17.00
N ASP A 100 35.79 1.26 17.96
CA ASP A 100 37.17 1.11 18.47
C ASP A 100 37.31 -0.13 19.38
N GLU A 101 36.31 -0.45 20.22
CA GLU A 101 36.24 -1.68 21.03
C GLU A 101 36.15 -2.96 20.15
N ASP A 102 35.30 -2.94 19.11
CA ASP A 102 35.23 -4.00 18.09
C ASP A 102 36.58 -4.17 17.36
N LYS A 103 37.31 -3.08 17.12
CA LYS A 103 38.62 -3.11 16.46
C LYS A 103 39.71 -3.69 17.36
N GLU A 104 39.75 -3.36 18.65
CA GLU A 104 40.68 -4.00 19.60
C GLU A 104 40.41 -5.51 19.75
N THR A 105 39.13 -5.93 19.79
CA THR A 105 38.79 -7.36 19.85
C THR A 105 39.11 -8.09 18.54
N ILE A 106 38.88 -7.48 17.38
CA ILE A 106 39.33 -8.00 16.08
C ILE A 106 40.85 -8.17 16.03
N ASP A 107 41.63 -7.20 16.53
CA ASP A 107 43.09 -7.27 16.50
C ASP A 107 43.65 -8.28 17.52
N THR A 108 43.04 -8.47 18.69
CA THR A 108 43.45 -9.57 19.60
C THR A 108 43.21 -10.94 18.97
N LEU A 109 42.03 -11.18 18.36
CA LEU A 109 41.69 -12.42 17.66
C LEU A 109 42.67 -12.73 16.50
N LYS A 110 43.11 -11.72 15.73
CA LYS A 110 44.17 -11.91 14.73
C LYS A 110 45.45 -12.47 15.36
N THR A 111 45.89 -11.93 16.51
CA THR A 111 47.10 -12.46 17.18
C THR A 111 46.93 -13.88 17.69
N GLU A 112 45.71 -14.37 17.93
CA GLU A 112 45.45 -15.76 18.33
C GLU A 112 45.48 -16.71 17.12
N ILE A 113 44.90 -16.29 15.99
CA ILE A 113 45.02 -17.01 14.72
C ILE A 113 46.50 -17.14 14.32
N ASP A 114 47.28 -16.07 14.45
CA ASP A 114 48.71 -16.04 14.17
C ASP A 114 49.55 -16.99 15.07
N LYS A 115 49.08 -17.23 16.31
CA LYS A 115 49.68 -18.23 17.23
C LYS A 115 49.26 -19.64 16.82
N ALA A 116 47.99 -19.85 16.47
CA ALA A 116 47.47 -21.14 16.05
C ALA A 116 48.15 -21.66 14.77
N TRP A 117 48.37 -20.79 13.77
CA TRP A 117 49.14 -21.12 12.56
C TRP A 117 50.57 -21.57 12.89
N LYS A 118 51.30 -20.79 13.70
CA LYS A 118 52.68 -21.14 14.11
C LYS A 118 52.76 -22.44 14.92
N LEU A 119 51.70 -22.81 15.63
CA LEU A 119 51.60 -24.11 16.31
C LEU A 119 51.31 -25.27 15.34
N ALA A 120 50.51 -25.03 14.30
CA ALA A 120 50.26 -26.01 13.23
C ALA A 120 51.53 -26.27 12.39
N ASP A 121 52.23 -25.21 11.96
CA ASP A 121 53.50 -25.31 11.25
C ASP A 121 54.54 -26.10 12.09
N ALA A 122 54.63 -25.81 13.39
CA ALA A 122 55.52 -26.49 14.31
C ALA A 122 55.11 -27.96 14.62
N ALA A 123 53.86 -28.34 14.40
CA ALA A 123 53.41 -29.72 14.47
C ALA A 123 53.78 -30.48 13.18
N HIS A 124 53.49 -29.90 12.01
CA HIS A 124 53.76 -30.52 10.71
C HIS A 124 55.27 -30.70 10.47
N ALA A 125 56.11 -29.76 10.95
CA ALA A 125 57.57 -29.93 10.92
C ALA A 125 58.08 -31.10 11.79
N ARG A 126 57.38 -31.48 12.86
CA ARG A 126 57.72 -32.67 13.68
C ARG A 126 57.26 -33.96 13.02
N GLU A 127 56.08 -33.93 12.39
CA GLU A 127 55.53 -35.03 11.60
C GLU A 127 56.46 -35.38 10.42
N GLN A 128 56.98 -34.37 9.71
CA GLN A 128 57.92 -34.55 8.61
C GLN A 128 59.24 -35.19 9.08
N LEU A 129 59.80 -34.75 10.23
CA LEU A 129 60.97 -35.38 10.85
C LEU A 129 60.68 -36.83 11.32
N ALA A 130 59.49 -37.11 11.83
CA ALA A 130 59.10 -38.47 12.21
C ALA A 130 58.99 -39.38 10.98
N GLN A 131 58.49 -38.87 9.86
CA GLN A 131 58.41 -39.61 8.60
C GLN A 131 59.81 -39.93 8.03
N GLU A 132 60.74 -38.97 8.04
CA GLU A 132 62.14 -39.22 7.65
C GLU A 132 62.80 -40.30 8.52
N ILE A 133 62.49 -40.36 9.83
CA ILE A 133 62.98 -41.42 10.72
C ILE A 133 62.35 -42.78 10.37
N ILE A 134 61.04 -42.82 10.09
CA ILE A 134 60.32 -44.05 9.70
C ILE A 134 60.88 -44.65 8.40
N ASP A 135 61.14 -43.81 7.39
CA ASP A 135 61.63 -44.31 6.09
C ASP A 135 63.10 -44.76 6.18
N ASN A 136 63.93 -44.13 7.03
CA ASN A 136 65.26 -44.65 7.36
C ASN A 136 65.21 -46.00 8.08
N LEU A 137 64.25 -46.21 9.00
CA LEU A 137 64.07 -47.50 9.69
C LEU A 137 63.58 -48.60 8.74
N ARG A 138 62.69 -48.27 7.79
CA ARG A 138 62.23 -49.20 6.75
C ARG A 138 63.38 -49.70 5.89
N ALA A 139 64.27 -48.81 5.46
CA ALA A 139 65.49 -49.19 4.72
C ALA A 139 66.43 -50.11 5.51
N GLN A 140 66.48 -50.01 6.85
CA GLN A 140 67.26 -50.93 7.68
C GLN A 140 66.61 -52.32 7.79
N VAL A 141 65.28 -52.39 7.92
CA VAL A 141 64.54 -53.67 7.96
C VAL A 141 64.67 -54.43 6.64
N GLU A 142 64.61 -53.73 5.50
CA GLU A 142 64.73 -54.34 4.18
C GLU A 142 66.11 -54.99 3.95
N ASN A 143 67.19 -54.33 4.42
CA ASN A 143 68.55 -54.90 4.39
C ASN A 143 68.72 -56.11 5.31
N LEU A 144 68.11 -56.11 6.50
CA LEU A 144 68.20 -57.23 7.45
C LEU A 144 67.45 -58.47 6.97
N ASN A 145 66.30 -58.30 6.30
CA ASN A 145 65.57 -59.42 5.70
C ASN A 145 66.39 -60.12 4.59
N ALA A 146 67.17 -59.37 3.81
CA ALA A 146 68.03 -59.92 2.77
C ALA A 146 69.15 -60.83 3.33
N GLU A 147 69.70 -60.54 4.51
CA GLU A 147 70.66 -61.44 5.17
C GLU A 147 70.02 -62.75 5.67
N ILE A 148 68.74 -62.70 6.07
CA ILE A 148 68.01 -63.87 6.58
C ILE A 148 67.65 -64.83 5.44
N GLU A 149 67.22 -64.33 4.28
CA GLU A 149 66.96 -65.16 3.10
C GLU A 149 68.21 -65.86 2.54
N PHE A 150 69.40 -65.24 2.71
CA PHE A 150 70.67 -65.86 2.30
C PHE A 150 71.11 -67.00 3.23
N LYS A 151 70.78 -66.92 4.53
CA LYS A 151 71.26 -67.88 5.55
C LYS A 151 70.48 -69.19 5.60
N ASN A 152 69.18 -69.17 5.31
CA ASN A 152 68.28 -70.34 5.46
C ASN A 152 68.34 -71.34 4.29
N LYS A 153 69.51 -71.52 3.65
CA LYS A 153 69.66 -72.31 2.42
C LYS A 153 70.82 -73.32 2.41
N MET A 154 71.44 -73.61 3.56
CA MET A 154 72.61 -74.50 3.63
C MET A 154 72.69 -75.31 4.93
N ASN A 155 72.89 -76.63 4.77
CA ASN A 155 73.25 -77.66 5.76
C ASN A 155 72.14 -78.01 6.80
N GLN A 156 71.62 -79.24 6.96
CA GLN A 156 72.03 -80.64 6.67
C GLN A 156 72.73 -81.38 7.84
N ASP A 157 72.42 -82.67 7.96
CA ASP A 157 72.47 -83.53 9.16
C ASP A 157 73.83 -84.19 9.44
N SER A 158 74.02 -84.72 10.67
CA SER A 158 74.38 -86.14 10.95
C SER A 158 74.71 -86.42 12.44
N ASP A 159 74.46 -87.65 12.88
CA ASP A 159 74.81 -88.21 14.20
C ASP A 159 76.26 -88.74 14.26
N ASP A 160 76.76 -89.10 15.45
CA ASP A 160 77.16 -90.51 15.74
C ASP A 160 77.39 -90.80 17.25
N VAL A 161 77.45 -92.09 17.63
CA VAL A 161 77.68 -92.60 19.01
C VAL A 161 78.65 -93.80 18.99
N GLY A 162 79.67 -93.83 19.87
CA GLY A 162 80.74 -94.84 19.80
C GLY A 162 81.31 -95.38 21.13
N GLU A 163 80.88 -96.59 21.48
CA GLU A 163 81.51 -97.64 22.32
C GLU A 163 82.14 -97.35 23.71
N LEU A 164 81.42 -97.85 24.73
CA LEU A 164 81.83 -97.92 26.13
C LEU A 164 82.55 -99.24 26.46
N SER A 165 83.84 -99.22 26.86
CA SER A 165 84.46 -100.36 27.58
C SER A 165 85.61 -100.02 28.54
N LYS A 166 85.54 -98.87 29.22
CA LYS A 166 86.20 -98.64 30.54
C LYS A 166 85.14 -98.33 31.60
N HIS A 167 84.11 -99.18 31.57
CA HIS A 167 82.71 -98.85 31.82
C HIS A 167 82.30 -98.92 33.31
N LYS A 168 83.20 -98.51 34.22
CA LYS A 168 82.87 -98.40 35.67
C LYS A 168 83.30 -97.06 36.24
N ASP A 169 84.59 -96.73 36.13
CA ASP A 169 85.13 -95.40 36.45
C ASP A 169 84.71 -94.34 35.40
N GLY A 170 84.23 -94.80 34.24
CA GLY A 170 83.47 -93.99 33.28
C GLY A 170 82.13 -93.55 33.85
N LEU A 171 81.33 -94.47 34.41
CA LEU A 171 79.92 -94.24 34.74
C LEU A 171 79.68 -93.14 35.78
N GLU A 172 80.57 -92.94 36.75
CA GLU A 172 80.42 -91.81 37.69
C GLU A 172 80.79 -90.47 37.04
N ARG A 173 81.81 -90.44 36.18
CA ARG A 173 82.17 -89.25 35.40
C ARG A 173 81.16 -88.97 34.29
N GLU A 174 80.50 -90.00 33.76
CA GLU A 174 79.41 -89.91 32.79
C GLU A 174 78.13 -89.45 33.48
N ARG A 175 77.80 -89.92 34.69
CA ARG A 175 76.74 -89.34 35.52
C ARG A 175 76.98 -87.84 35.73
N ASP A 176 78.18 -87.45 36.16
CA ASP A 176 78.44 -86.03 36.48
C ASP A 176 78.59 -85.15 35.22
N LYS A 177 79.09 -85.70 34.11
CA LYS A 177 79.02 -85.06 32.79
C LYS A 177 77.59 -84.91 32.32
N LEU A 178 76.78 -85.97 32.33
CA LEU A 178 75.39 -85.95 31.88
C LEU A 178 74.51 -85.08 32.79
N ILE A 179 74.80 -84.94 34.08
CA ILE A 179 74.15 -83.94 34.94
C ILE A 179 74.57 -82.53 34.54
N ASN A 180 75.85 -82.26 34.27
CA ASN A 180 76.30 -80.97 33.73
C ASN A 180 75.75 -80.69 32.32
N GLU A 181 75.54 -81.71 31.49
CA GLU A 181 75.08 -81.61 30.12
C GLU A 181 73.56 -81.47 30.05
N VAL A 182 72.81 -82.22 30.87
CA VAL A 182 71.37 -82.01 31.10
C VAL A 182 71.14 -80.64 31.72
N THR A 183 71.93 -80.17 32.71
CA THR A 183 71.75 -78.81 33.23
C THR A 183 72.16 -77.73 32.22
N GLN A 184 73.14 -77.96 31.35
CA GLN A 184 73.44 -77.07 30.22
C GLN A 184 72.34 -77.09 29.15
N LEU A 185 71.71 -78.24 28.89
CA LEU A 185 70.60 -78.37 27.96
C LEU A 185 69.30 -77.80 28.55
N THR A 186 69.04 -77.95 29.84
CA THR A 186 67.91 -77.32 30.55
C THR A 186 68.11 -75.81 30.67
N THR A 187 69.34 -75.31 30.87
CA THR A 187 69.58 -73.86 30.84
C THR A 187 69.52 -73.29 29.42
N LYS A 188 70.03 -74.00 28.39
CA LYS A 188 69.79 -73.65 26.97
C LYS A 188 68.31 -73.68 26.61
N LEU A 189 67.55 -74.69 27.06
CA LEU A 189 66.12 -74.84 26.80
C LEU A 189 65.33 -73.72 27.50
N ASN A 190 65.59 -73.45 28.78
CA ASN A 190 64.97 -72.33 29.49
C ASN A 190 65.32 -70.99 28.83
N ASN A 191 66.56 -70.79 28.37
CA ASN A 191 66.93 -69.59 27.63
C ASN A 191 66.20 -69.49 26.27
N ALA A 192 66.02 -70.61 25.56
CA ALA A 192 65.27 -70.65 24.31
C ALA A 192 63.75 -70.42 24.52
N VAL A 193 63.17 -70.99 25.58
CA VAL A 193 61.77 -70.76 25.98
C VAL A 193 61.56 -69.32 26.43
N ASN A 194 62.44 -68.76 27.26
CA ASN A 194 62.39 -67.34 27.65
C ASN A 194 62.52 -66.42 26.42
N TYR A 195 63.41 -66.76 25.47
CA TYR A 195 63.56 -66.00 24.22
C TYR A 195 62.35 -66.13 23.30
N GLN A 196 61.71 -67.31 23.25
CA GLN A 196 60.45 -67.51 22.54
C GLN A 196 59.31 -66.73 23.21
N GLU A 197 59.17 -66.77 24.53
CA GLU A 197 58.21 -65.94 25.26
C GLU A 197 58.45 -64.43 25.04
N GLU A 198 59.71 -63.99 24.97
CA GLU A 198 60.05 -62.62 24.62
C GLU A 198 59.66 -62.26 23.18
N LEU A 199 59.82 -63.19 22.23
CA LEU A 199 59.39 -62.99 20.85
C LEU A 199 57.86 -63.00 20.71
N GLU A 200 57.16 -63.89 21.41
CA GLU A 200 55.68 -63.93 21.44
C GLU A 200 55.10 -62.68 22.10
N LYS A 201 55.74 -62.16 23.15
CA LYS A 201 55.41 -60.84 23.74
C LYS A 201 55.68 -59.70 22.75
N LYS A 202 56.85 -59.66 22.10
CA LYS A 202 57.17 -58.64 21.08
C LYS A 202 56.24 -58.70 19.86
N ASN A 203 55.81 -59.90 19.45
CA ASN A 203 54.87 -60.06 18.34
C ASN A 203 53.46 -59.61 18.73
N SER A 204 52.96 -60.00 19.90
CA SER A 204 51.65 -59.53 20.38
C SER A 204 51.64 -58.02 20.67
N GLU A 205 52.75 -57.43 21.14
CA GLU A 205 52.92 -55.97 21.19
C GLU A 205 52.91 -55.32 19.79
N ALA A 206 53.53 -55.96 18.79
CA ALA A 206 53.51 -55.47 17.41
C ALA A 206 52.11 -55.59 16.79
N ASP A 207 51.40 -56.70 16.99
CA ASP A 207 50.03 -56.91 16.55
C ASP A 207 49.09 -55.88 17.19
N LEU A 208 49.24 -55.58 18.49
CA LEU A 208 48.49 -54.52 19.16
C LEU A 208 48.76 -53.15 18.51
N ARG A 209 50.03 -52.77 18.29
CA ARG A 209 50.38 -51.50 17.63
C ARG A 209 49.89 -51.43 16.18
N ILE A 210 49.87 -52.55 15.46
CA ILE A 210 49.29 -52.63 14.10
C ILE A 210 47.79 -52.37 14.14
N ASN A 211 47.07 -52.92 15.11
CA ASN A 211 45.64 -52.66 15.30
C ASN A 211 45.37 -51.21 15.74
N GLU A 212 46.21 -50.63 16.62
CA GLU A 212 46.12 -49.21 17.00
C GLU A 212 46.34 -48.28 15.80
N ILE A 213 47.37 -48.53 14.98
CA ILE A 213 47.67 -47.75 13.76
C ILE A 213 46.58 -47.94 12.70
N ALA A 214 46.02 -49.15 12.56
CA ALA A 214 44.89 -49.41 11.65
C ALA A 214 43.63 -48.64 12.08
N GLY A 215 43.32 -48.61 13.39
CA GLY A 215 42.23 -47.81 13.94
C GLY A 215 42.45 -46.30 13.70
N GLN A 216 43.65 -45.79 13.97
CA GLN A 216 44.00 -44.39 13.70
C GLN A 216 43.89 -44.03 12.21
N LEU A 217 44.25 -44.94 11.30
CA LEU A 217 44.08 -44.76 9.86
C LEU A 217 42.59 -44.78 9.43
N GLU A 218 41.76 -45.63 10.04
CA GLU A 218 40.31 -45.64 9.77
C GLU A 218 39.62 -44.38 10.32
N ASP A 219 39.99 -43.94 11.53
CA ASP A 219 39.53 -42.67 12.11
C ASP A 219 39.93 -41.49 11.22
N GLN A 220 41.22 -41.36 10.84
CA GLN A 220 41.69 -40.31 9.93
C GLN A 220 41.02 -40.37 8.56
N ALA A 221 40.80 -41.56 7.98
CA ALA A 221 40.05 -41.70 6.73
C ALA A 221 38.59 -41.23 6.91
N SER A 222 37.98 -41.49 8.06
CA SER A 222 36.64 -40.99 8.40
C SER A 222 36.63 -39.46 8.55
N GLU A 223 37.66 -38.87 9.16
CA GLU A 223 37.81 -37.43 9.31
C GLU A 223 38.06 -36.74 7.97
N ILE A 224 38.91 -37.28 7.11
CA ILE A 224 39.13 -36.79 5.73
C ILE A 224 37.81 -36.85 4.93
N LEU A 225 37.00 -37.91 5.09
CA LEU A 225 35.68 -38.00 4.45
C LEU A 225 34.66 -37.01 5.04
N ARG A 226 34.71 -36.72 6.35
CA ARG A 226 33.89 -35.67 7.00
C ARG A 226 34.31 -34.27 6.53
N ALA A 227 35.61 -33.98 6.54
CA ALA A 227 36.19 -32.72 6.08
C ALA A 227 35.92 -32.49 4.59
N LYS A 228 36.02 -33.53 3.76
CA LYS A 228 35.63 -33.44 2.35
C LYS A 228 34.14 -33.14 2.20
N ARG A 229 33.24 -33.85 2.89
CA ARG A 229 31.80 -33.54 2.83
C ARG A 229 31.47 -32.13 3.34
N ALA A 230 32.19 -31.64 4.35
CA ALA A 230 32.06 -30.27 4.84
C ALA A 230 32.56 -29.25 3.80
N LYS A 231 33.68 -29.53 3.12
CA LYS A 231 34.20 -28.72 2.01
C LYS A 231 33.23 -28.70 0.83
N ASP A 232 32.82 -29.88 0.34
CA ASP A 232 31.90 -30.03 -0.79
C ASP A 232 30.57 -29.30 -0.51
N LYS A 233 30.10 -29.33 0.76
CA LYS A 233 28.96 -28.51 1.20
C LYS A 233 29.28 -27.02 1.20
N LEU A 234 30.38 -26.58 1.80
CA LEU A 234 30.77 -25.15 1.82
C LEU A 234 30.98 -24.59 0.41
N GLU A 235 31.44 -25.38 -0.55
CA GLU A 235 31.52 -24.98 -1.96
C GLU A 235 30.13 -24.86 -2.60
N SER A 236 29.15 -25.69 -2.23
CA SER A 236 27.74 -25.52 -2.61
C SER A 236 27.12 -24.27 -1.97
N ASP A 237 27.28 -24.11 -0.65
CA ASP A 237 26.79 -22.95 0.11
C ASP A 237 27.39 -21.64 -0.44
N LEU A 238 28.67 -21.64 -0.84
CA LEU A 238 29.33 -20.51 -1.53
C LEU A 238 28.83 -20.28 -2.96
N MET A 239 28.48 -21.32 -3.70
CA MET A 239 27.90 -21.20 -5.04
C MET A 239 26.49 -20.59 -4.97
N GLU A 240 25.66 -21.07 -4.04
CA GLU A 240 24.33 -20.52 -3.76
C GLU A 240 24.41 -19.08 -3.25
N LEU A 241 25.35 -18.77 -2.36
CA LEU A 241 25.60 -17.39 -1.91
C LEU A 241 26.04 -16.48 -3.06
N ARG A 242 26.86 -16.94 -4.01
CA ARG A 242 27.27 -16.16 -5.19
C ARG A 242 26.10 -15.87 -6.13
N ILE A 243 25.29 -16.88 -6.44
CA ILE A 243 24.07 -16.71 -7.25
C ILE A 243 23.12 -15.74 -6.56
N SER A 244 22.95 -15.87 -5.23
CA SER A 244 22.16 -14.94 -4.45
C SER A 244 22.74 -13.52 -4.47
N LEU A 245 24.06 -13.35 -4.42
CA LEU A 245 24.72 -12.04 -4.52
C LEU A 245 24.49 -11.41 -5.89
N GLU A 246 24.61 -12.17 -6.97
CA GLU A 246 24.35 -11.70 -8.35
C GLU A 246 22.86 -11.33 -8.55
N ASP A 247 21.92 -12.12 -8.02
CA ASP A 247 20.49 -11.77 -7.94
C ASP A 247 20.25 -10.49 -7.12
N LYS A 248 21.00 -10.28 -6.02
CA LYS A 248 20.93 -9.05 -5.23
C LYS A 248 21.54 -7.85 -5.96
N GLU A 249 22.62 -8.01 -6.70
CA GLU A 249 23.21 -6.94 -7.51
C GLU A 249 22.28 -6.53 -8.67
N ILE A 250 21.65 -7.50 -9.34
CA ILE A 250 20.60 -7.26 -10.34
C ILE A 250 19.39 -6.56 -9.68
N SER A 251 18.98 -7.00 -8.48
CA SER A 251 17.91 -6.36 -7.72
C SER A 251 18.25 -4.91 -7.32
N ILE A 252 19.48 -4.65 -6.85
CA ILE A 252 20.00 -3.32 -6.51
C ILE A 252 20.08 -2.43 -7.76
N HIS A 253 20.50 -2.95 -8.91
CA HIS A 253 20.53 -2.20 -10.16
C HIS A 253 19.12 -1.78 -10.58
N ASN A 254 18.17 -2.72 -10.56
CA ASN A 254 16.76 -2.44 -10.85
C ASN A 254 16.15 -1.43 -9.87
N LEU A 255 16.41 -1.58 -8.57
CA LEU A 255 15.97 -0.64 -7.54
C LEU A 255 16.61 0.74 -7.71
N THR A 256 17.87 0.83 -8.15
CA THR A 256 18.56 2.10 -8.42
C THR A 256 17.95 2.79 -9.65
N GLY A 257 17.56 2.03 -10.69
CA GLY A 257 16.78 2.54 -11.82
C GLY A 257 15.42 3.09 -11.38
N VAL A 258 14.68 2.33 -10.56
CA VAL A 258 13.39 2.73 -9.98
C VAL A 258 13.53 3.97 -9.09
N ILE A 259 14.60 4.07 -8.27
CA ILE A 259 14.93 5.27 -7.49
C ILE A 259 15.21 6.47 -8.42
N ALA A 260 15.95 6.29 -9.52
CA ALA A 260 16.22 7.36 -10.48
C ALA A 260 14.96 7.83 -11.24
N GLU A 261 13.98 6.95 -11.48
CA GLU A 261 12.65 7.33 -11.99
C GLU A 261 11.81 8.03 -10.92
N HIS A 262 11.81 7.55 -9.67
CA HIS A 262 11.13 8.22 -8.57
C HIS A 262 11.70 9.61 -8.30
N VAL A 263 13.02 9.81 -8.33
CA VAL A 263 13.64 11.16 -8.20
C VAL A 263 13.16 12.09 -9.31
N LYS A 264 13.07 11.62 -10.56
CA LYS A 264 12.49 12.40 -11.68
C LYS A 264 10.99 12.69 -11.47
N LYS A 265 10.23 11.76 -10.89
CA LYS A 265 8.80 11.94 -10.57
C LYS A 265 8.61 12.93 -9.42
N THR A 266 9.40 12.82 -8.36
CA THR A 266 9.42 13.77 -7.23
C THR A 266 9.78 15.17 -7.72
N ALA A 267 10.83 15.34 -8.53
CA ALA A 267 11.17 16.65 -9.10
C ALA A 267 10.07 17.26 -9.99
N ARG A 268 9.20 16.45 -10.61
CA ARG A 268 7.98 16.96 -11.28
C ARG A 268 6.91 17.36 -10.26
N LEU A 269 6.60 16.47 -9.32
CA LEU A 269 5.63 16.70 -8.25
C LEU A 269 6.01 17.92 -7.37
N GLU A 270 7.28 18.22 -7.18
CA GLU A 270 7.77 19.42 -6.47
C GLU A 270 7.50 20.71 -7.25
N ASN A 271 7.64 20.69 -8.58
CA ASN A 271 7.28 21.81 -9.44
C ASN A 271 5.74 21.97 -9.51
N GLU A 272 5.00 20.87 -9.66
CA GLU A 272 3.53 20.87 -9.58
C GLU A 272 3.03 21.37 -8.21
N LEU A 273 3.67 20.97 -7.11
CA LEU A 273 3.38 21.47 -5.75
C LEU A 273 3.71 22.98 -5.63
N LYS A 274 4.77 23.46 -6.27
CA LYS A 274 5.13 24.88 -6.29
C LYS A 274 4.11 25.71 -7.06
N ASP A 275 3.65 25.22 -8.21
CA ASP A 275 2.60 25.87 -9.00
C ASP A 275 1.24 25.80 -8.27
N HIS A 276 0.91 24.68 -7.63
CA HIS A 276 -0.26 24.56 -6.77
C HIS A 276 -0.19 25.48 -5.55
N LYS A 277 0.97 25.69 -4.92
CA LYS A 277 1.17 26.69 -3.85
C LYS A 277 0.94 28.10 -4.38
N ALA A 278 1.57 28.47 -5.49
CA ALA A 278 1.39 29.78 -6.12
C ALA A 278 -0.06 30.04 -6.57
N ASN A 279 -0.81 28.99 -6.94
CA ASN A 279 -2.23 29.09 -7.25
C ASN A 279 -3.10 29.13 -5.98
N SER A 280 -2.72 28.40 -4.93
CA SER A 280 -3.36 28.46 -3.61
C SER A 280 -3.23 29.87 -3.01
N GLU A 281 -2.06 30.50 -3.07
CA GLU A 281 -1.85 31.89 -2.62
C GLU A 281 -2.73 32.91 -3.36
N LYS A 282 -3.00 32.69 -4.65
CA LYS A 282 -3.97 33.52 -5.41
C LYS A 282 -5.39 33.30 -4.91
N LEU A 283 -5.82 32.04 -4.77
CA LEU A 283 -7.14 31.69 -4.26
C LEU A 283 -7.34 32.14 -2.80
N LEU A 284 -6.28 32.17 -1.99
CA LEU A 284 -6.30 32.68 -0.62
C LEU A 284 -6.54 34.20 -0.63
N LYS A 285 -5.85 34.96 -1.49
CA LYS A 285 -6.09 36.41 -1.69
C LYS A 285 -7.47 36.72 -2.28
N GLU A 286 -7.97 35.90 -3.19
CA GLU A 286 -9.35 36.01 -3.69
C GLU A 286 -10.36 35.70 -2.58
N ASN A 287 -10.06 34.74 -1.71
CA ASN A 287 -10.89 34.41 -0.55
C ASN A 287 -10.85 35.51 0.52
N GLU A 288 -9.69 36.07 0.85
CA GLU A 288 -9.54 37.26 1.72
C GLU A 288 -10.40 38.43 1.22
N GLN A 289 -10.33 38.73 -0.09
CA GLN A 289 -11.17 39.75 -0.71
C GLN A 289 -12.67 39.41 -0.64
N ASN A 290 -13.05 38.14 -0.71
CA ASN A 290 -14.44 37.71 -0.62
C ASN A 290 -14.95 37.67 0.83
N VAL A 291 -14.10 37.35 1.80
CA VAL A 291 -14.37 37.48 3.25
C VAL A 291 -14.53 38.95 3.61
N ALA A 292 -13.70 39.86 3.09
CA ALA A 292 -13.86 41.30 3.29
C ALA A 292 -15.17 41.85 2.69
N LYS A 293 -15.62 41.33 1.53
CA LYS A 293 -16.95 41.65 0.97
C LYS A 293 -18.08 41.08 1.83
N LEU A 294 -17.95 39.85 2.32
CA LEU A 294 -18.94 39.19 3.16
C LEU A 294 -19.07 39.86 4.54
N GLY A 295 -17.96 40.33 5.11
CA GLY A 295 -17.92 41.15 6.32
C GLY A 295 -18.78 42.40 6.15
N LYS A 296 -18.58 43.18 5.08
CA LYS A 296 -19.40 44.37 4.78
C LYS A 296 -20.88 44.04 4.59
N VAL A 297 -21.21 42.98 3.86
CA VAL A 297 -22.60 42.52 3.70
C VAL A 297 -23.21 42.07 5.04
N GLN A 298 -22.38 41.55 5.97
CA GLN A 298 -22.80 41.15 7.31
C GLN A 298 -22.92 42.35 8.28
N GLU A 299 -22.10 43.39 8.12
CA GLU A 299 -22.25 44.70 8.77
C GLU A 299 -23.57 45.38 8.32
N ASP A 300 -23.81 45.46 7.01
CA ASP A 300 -25.07 45.95 6.43
C ASP A 300 -26.27 45.15 6.98
N TYR A 301 -26.18 43.82 7.00
CA TYR A 301 -27.22 42.95 7.53
C TYR A 301 -27.45 43.19 9.03
N ASN A 302 -26.40 43.32 9.83
CA ASN A 302 -26.49 43.63 11.27
C ASN A 302 -27.12 45.01 11.51
N ALA A 303 -26.84 46.00 10.66
CA ALA A 303 -27.51 47.30 10.72
C ALA A 303 -29.02 47.17 10.44
N THR A 304 -29.43 46.41 9.41
CA THR A 304 -30.87 46.16 9.16
C THR A 304 -31.55 45.35 10.27
N LEU A 305 -30.83 44.44 10.94
CA LEU A 305 -31.34 43.74 12.13
C LEU A 305 -31.51 44.68 13.33
N TYR A 306 -30.62 45.65 13.52
CA TYR A 306 -30.74 46.66 14.57
C TYR A 306 -31.94 47.58 14.33
N GLU A 307 -32.18 48.02 13.09
CA GLU A 307 -33.38 48.77 12.72
C GLU A 307 -34.67 47.94 12.90
N LEU A 308 -34.63 46.65 12.58
CA LEU A 308 -35.74 45.72 12.80
C LEU A 308 -36.03 45.50 14.29
N ASP A 309 -35.01 45.37 15.14
CA ASP A 309 -35.18 45.23 16.59
C ASP A 309 -35.69 46.51 17.25
N ARG A 310 -35.16 47.68 16.83
CA ARG A 310 -35.71 49.00 17.21
C ARG A 310 -37.19 49.11 16.84
N SER A 311 -37.56 48.66 15.64
CA SER A 311 -38.96 48.64 15.18
C SER A 311 -39.83 47.67 15.98
N LYS A 312 -39.30 46.48 16.34
CA LYS A 312 -39.98 45.52 17.22
C LYS A 312 -40.20 46.07 18.62
N LYS A 313 -39.23 46.78 19.21
CA LYS A 313 -39.35 47.44 20.52
C LYS A 313 -40.46 48.49 20.52
N MET A 314 -40.49 49.37 19.53
CA MET A 314 -41.59 50.34 19.37
C MET A 314 -42.96 49.66 19.20
N TYR A 315 -43.03 48.52 18.49
CA TYR A 315 -44.25 47.74 18.37
C TYR A 315 -44.67 47.05 19.69
N GLN A 316 -43.71 46.55 20.47
CA GLN A 316 -43.94 45.96 21.80
C GLN A 316 -44.39 47.01 22.82
N GLU A 317 -43.81 48.21 22.80
CA GLU A 317 -44.26 49.36 23.60
C GLU A 317 -45.73 49.69 23.30
N LYS A 318 -46.12 49.77 22.01
CA LYS A 318 -47.51 50.01 21.61
C LYS A 318 -48.46 48.87 21.97
N LEU A 319 -48.00 47.62 21.98
CA LEU A 319 -48.76 46.49 22.55
C LEU A 319 -48.88 46.58 24.08
N GLY A 320 -47.89 47.15 24.76
CA GLY A 320 -47.93 47.48 26.18
C GLY A 320 -49.00 48.53 26.50
N ASP A 321 -49.01 49.64 25.76
CA ASP A 321 -50.02 50.69 25.87
C ASP A 321 -51.45 50.13 25.70
N ILE A 322 -51.66 49.29 24.67
CA ILE A 322 -52.94 48.64 24.40
C ILE A 322 -53.35 47.76 25.59
N LYS A 323 -52.44 46.92 26.10
CA LYS A 323 -52.72 46.07 27.27
C LYS A 323 -53.03 46.88 28.53
N LEU A 324 -52.35 47.99 28.78
CA LEU A 324 -52.65 48.86 29.91
C LEU A 324 -54.07 49.42 29.81
N HIS A 325 -54.52 49.84 28.62
CA HIS A 325 -55.89 50.29 28.40
C HIS A 325 -56.93 49.14 28.44
N GLU A 326 -56.56 47.90 28.09
CA GLU A 326 -57.39 46.71 28.32
C GLU A 326 -57.52 46.39 29.82
N ASP A 327 -56.43 46.47 30.59
CA ASP A 327 -56.41 46.27 32.04
C ASP A 327 -57.18 47.38 32.78
N GLU A 328 -57.09 48.64 32.33
CA GLU A 328 -57.95 49.72 32.82
C GLU A 328 -59.43 49.45 32.54
N ASN A 329 -59.77 48.98 31.33
CA ASN A 329 -61.13 48.60 30.98
C ASN A 329 -61.65 47.42 31.83
N THR A 330 -60.82 46.42 32.12
CA THR A 330 -61.23 45.29 32.98
C THR A 330 -61.32 45.70 34.45
N ARG A 331 -60.43 46.57 34.96
CA ARG A 331 -60.55 47.19 36.29
C ARG A 331 -61.87 47.95 36.42
N LEU A 332 -62.20 48.83 35.48
CA LEU A 332 -63.46 49.58 35.48
C LEU A 332 -64.70 48.65 35.45
N LYS A 333 -64.69 47.59 34.63
CA LYS A 333 -65.75 46.56 34.64
C LYS A 333 -65.84 45.80 35.99
N ASN A 334 -64.68 45.49 36.59
CA ASN A 334 -64.62 44.81 37.88
C ASN A 334 -65.11 45.72 39.02
N ASP A 335 -64.82 47.02 38.99
CA ASP A 335 -65.29 47.96 40.00
C ASP A 335 -66.78 48.28 39.85
N ILE A 336 -67.30 48.36 38.62
CA ILE A 336 -68.75 48.37 38.36
C ILE A 336 -69.42 47.13 38.98
N THR A 337 -68.92 45.92 38.71
CA THR A 337 -69.54 44.70 39.25
C THR A 337 -69.35 44.52 40.75
N LYS A 338 -68.28 45.05 41.36
CA LYS A 338 -68.16 45.18 42.82
C LYS A 338 -69.22 46.12 43.39
N LEU A 339 -69.47 47.28 42.78
CA LEU A 339 -70.49 48.23 43.23
C LEU A 339 -71.90 47.62 43.14
N THR A 340 -72.23 46.86 42.08
CA THR A 340 -73.51 46.13 42.00
C THR A 340 -73.65 45.12 43.15
N LYS A 341 -72.62 44.31 43.42
CA LYS A 341 -72.62 43.34 44.52
C LYS A 341 -72.63 43.99 45.91
N ALA A 342 -72.00 45.16 46.07
CA ALA A 342 -72.06 45.94 47.31
C ALA A 342 -73.48 46.44 47.59
N LYS A 343 -74.21 46.88 46.57
CA LYS A 343 -75.63 47.21 46.67
C LYS A 343 -76.48 46.00 47.09
N GLU A 344 -76.38 44.88 46.37
CA GLU A 344 -77.13 43.65 46.67
C GLU A 344 -76.86 43.09 48.07
N THR A 345 -75.62 43.22 48.57
CA THR A 345 -75.25 42.76 49.91
C THR A 345 -75.64 43.74 51.02
N ALA A 346 -75.72 45.04 50.74
CA ALA A 346 -76.32 46.01 51.66
C ALA A 346 -77.83 45.75 51.83
N GLU A 347 -78.55 45.57 50.72
CA GLU A 347 -79.99 45.25 50.72
C GLU A 347 -80.30 43.98 51.52
N LYS A 348 -79.46 42.93 51.41
CA LYS A 348 -79.62 41.69 52.19
C LYS A 348 -79.29 41.85 53.67
N ARG A 349 -78.30 42.67 54.06
CA ARG A 349 -77.94 42.88 55.48
C ARG A 349 -79.05 43.56 56.28
N VAL A 350 -79.80 44.48 55.67
CA VAL A 350 -80.97 45.12 56.31
C VAL A 350 -82.06 44.10 56.68
N LEU A 351 -82.17 42.99 55.95
CA LEU A 351 -83.12 41.92 56.28
C LEU A 351 -82.65 41.07 57.48
N VAL A 352 -81.34 40.76 57.55
CA VAL A 352 -80.76 39.85 58.56
C VAL A 352 -80.67 40.51 59.95
N VAL A 353 -80.26 41.78 60.04
CA VAL A 353 -80.10 42.51 61.32
C VAL A 353 -81.43 42.63 62.10
N ASN A 354 -82.58 42.51 61.41
CA ASN A 354 -83.89 42.47 62.08
C ASN A 354 -84.21 41.11 62.74
N GLY A 355 -83.55 40.02 62.33
CA GLY A 355 -83.71 38.69 62.95
C GLY A 355 -82.73 38.47 64.11
N GLU A 356 -81.45 38.78 63.90
CA GLU A 356 -80.37 38.56 64.90
C GLU A 356 -80.61 39.29 66.24
N ARG A 357 -81.44 40.35 66.24
CA ARG A 357 -81.88 41.05 67.45
C ARG A 357 -82.67 40.16 68.41
N ASP A 358 -83.50 39.26 67.89
CA ASP A 358 -84.50 38.53 68.69
C ASP A 358 -83.92 37.22 69.26
N ASP A 359 -82.96 36.59 68.55
CA ASP A 359 -82.24 35.40 69.04
C ASP A 359 -81.27 35.73 70.19
N LEU A 360 -80.57 36.88 70.14
CA LEU A 360 -79.63 37.32 71.19
C LEU A 360 -80.27 37.55 72.56
N GLN A 361 -81.60 37.61 72.63
CA GLN A 361 -82.37 37.68 73.88
C GLN A 361 -82.34 36.33 74.65
N VAL A 362 -82.17 35.19 73.94
CA VAL A 362 -82.33 33.83 74.49
C VAL A 362 -81.02 33.30 75.09
N ASP A 363 -79.90 33.36 74.38
CA ASP A 363 -78.63 32.74 74.81
C ASP A 363 -78.04 33.32 76.10
N LYS A 364 -78.43 34.56 76.43
CA LYS A 364 -78.07 35.24 77.69
C LYS A 364 -78.58 34.50 78.95
N ALA A 365 -79.59 33.64 78.82
CA ALA A 365 -80.07 32.79 79.91
C ALA A 365 -79.19 31.53 80.09
N ASN A 366 -78.86 30.84 78.99
CA ASN A 366 -78.25 29.50 79.02
C ASN A 366 -76.80 29.50 79.56
N MET A 367 -76.02 30.55 79.26
CA MET A 367 -74.61 30.61 79.65
C MET A 367 -74.35 30.72 81.16
N ARG A 368 -75.37 31.02 81.98
CA ARG A 368 -75.22 31.10 83.45
C ARG A 368 -75.19 29.75 84.17
N GLN A 369 -75.72 28.69 83.57
CA GLN A 369 -75.86 27.40 84.25
C GLN A 369 -74.63 26.49 84.10
N ARG A 370 -73.74 26.77 83.13
CA ARG A 370 -72.68 25.83 82.71
C ARG A 370 -71.29 26.09 83.32
N LEU A 371 -71.10 27.21 84.02
CA LEU A 371 -69.84 27.54 84.72
C LEU A 371 -69.69 26.83 86.08
N ALA A 372 -70.80 26.51 86.76
CA ALA A 372 -70.80 26.02 88.15
C ALA A 372 -70.39 24.54 88.35
N LEU A 373 -69.99 23.82 87.28
CA LEU A 373 -69.66 22.39 87.34
C LEU A 373 -68.16 22.08 87.20
N LEU A 374 -67.37 22.97 86.61
CA LEU A 374 -65.95 22.70 86.28
C LEU A 374 -64.96 23.10 87.39
N GLU A 375 -65.41 23.83 88.41
CA GLU A 375 -64.55 24.26 89.53
C GLU A 375 -64.33 23.18 90.60
N ARG A 376 -65.00 22.01 90.49
CA ARG A 376 -64.99 20.96 91.53
C ARG A 376 -64.16 19.72 91.20
N GLU A 377 -63.66 19.58 89.98
CA GLU A 377 -62.97 18.37 89.52
C GLU A 377 -61.43 18.41 89.73
N ILE A 378 -60.89 19.50 90.29
CA ILE A 378 -59.44 19.76 90.37
C ILE A 378 -58.81 19.39 91.74
N ASP A 379 -59.57 19.38 92.84
CA ASP A 379 -58.99 19.24 94.20
C ASP A 379 -58.77 17.78 94.69
N ASP A 380 -59.70 16.85 94.43
CA ASP A 380 -59.67 15.52 95.06
C ASP A 380 -58.69 14.51 94.40
N HIS A 381 -58.10 14.85 93.25
CA HIS A 381 -57.09 14.01 92.56
C HIS A 381 -55.73 13.88 93.28
N LYS A 382 -55.64 14.30 94.56
CA LYS A 382 -54.46 14.17 95.43
C LYS A 382 -54.60 13.12 96.56
N ARG A 383 -55.63 12.26 96.55
CA ARG A 383 -55.97 11.38 97.69
C ARG A 383 -55.93 9.86 97.48
N PHE A 384 -55.33 9.35 96.41
CA PHE A 384 -55.41 7.91 96.05
C PHE A 384 -54.08 7.23 95.64
N SER A 385 -52.94 7.60 96.25
CA SER A 385 -51.63 7.01 95.85
C SER A 385 -50.70 6.49 96.98
N ASP A 386 -50.98 6.71 98.27
CA ASP A 386 -50.00 6.43 99.34
C ASP A 386 -50.51 5.65 100.57
N GLU A 387 -51.82 5.39 100.74
CA GLU A 387 -52.35 4.82 101.99
C GLU A 387 -52.44 3.27 102.04
N ASP A 388 -52.42 2.57 100.90
CA ASP A 388 -52.49 1.08 100.82
C ASP A 388 -51.24 0.34 101.37
N LYS A 389 -50.31 1.05 102.02
CA LYS A 389 -49.11 0.49 102.67
C LYS A 389 -49.21 0.33 104.19
N ARG A 390 -50.40 0.49 104.80
CA ARG A 390 -50.60 0.38 106.28
C ARG A 390 -51.83 -0.46 106.69
N ALA A 391 -51.99 -1.64 106.09
CA ALA A 391 -53.09 -2.57 106.36
C ALA A 391 -52.69 -3.89 107.07
N ILE A 392 -51.58 -3.89 107.84
CA ILE A 392 -51.08 -5.04 108.60
C ILE A 392 -50.69 -4.56 110.02
N GLU A 393 -51.05 -5.34 111.04
CA GLU A 393 -50.82 -5.10 112.50
C GLU A 393 -51.53 -3.83 113.06
N THR A 394 -52.46 -3.89 114.04
CA THR A 394 -52.59 -4.81 115.19
C THR A 394 -54.03 -5.01 115.74
N VAL A 395 -54.39 -6.28 116.01
CA VAL A 395 -54.93 -6.82 117.28
C VAL A 395 -56.21 -6.23 117.94
N ASN A 396 -57.29 -7.04 117.89
CA ASN A 396 -58.23 -7.43 118.97
C ASN A 396 -58.52 -6.51 120.19
N LYS A 397 -59.83 -6.27 120.47
CA LYS A 397 -60.63 -7.00 121.50
C LYS A 397 -62.04 -6.41 121.71
N GLU A 398 -63.04 -7.30 121.81
CA GLU A 398 -64.39 -7.22 122.44
C GLU A 398 -65.32 -8.20 121.67
N LYS A 399 -66.03 -9.20 122.19
CA LYS A 399 -66.28 -9.71 123.56
C LYS A 399 -67.16 -8.87 124.50
N ASP A 400 -68.48 -9.02 124.38
CA ASP A 400 -69.37 -9.34 125.53
C ASP A 400 -70.82 -9.72 125.14
N VAL A 401 -71.16 -11.03 125.20
CA VAL A 401 -72.53 -11.55 125.42
C VAL A 401 -72.45 -12.90 126.18
N LEU A 402 -73.31 -13.06 127.21
CA LEU A 402 -73.65 -14.31 127.93
C LEU A 402 -72.54 -15.19 128.57
N ASN A 403 -72.35 -15.04 129.90
CA ASN A 403 -72.88 -16.03 130.87
C ASN A 403 -72.79 -15.57 132.34
N LYS A 404 -73.80 -15.85 133.18
CA LYS A 404 -73.85 -15.37 134.59
C LYS A 404 -74.86 -16.11 135.50
N THR A 405 -74.48 -17.27 136.06
CA THR A 405 -75.24 -18.05 137.07
C THR A 405 -74.24 -18.91 137.87
N ILE A 406 -73.99 -18.77 139.18
CA ILE A 406 -74.84 -18.82 140.40
C ILE A 406 -75.35 -20.26 140.64
N GLN A 407 -74.66 -21.09 141.45
CA GLN A 407 -74.76 -21.24 142.93
C GLN A 407 -76.12 -21.77 143.48
N ARG A 408 -76.11 -22.98 144.05
CA ARG A 408 -76.75 -23.45 145.33
C ARG A 408 -77.22 -24.93 145.28
N GLN A 409 -76.71 -25.78 146.18
CA GLN A 409 -77.48 -26.37 147.29
C GLN A 409 -76.60 -27.26 148.20
N GLN A 410 -77.07 -27.52 149.42
CA GLN A 410 -76.47 -28.35 150.47
C GLN A 410 -77.60 -29.03 151.29
N VAL A 411 -77.22 -29.92 152.22
CA VAL A 411 -78.01 -30.45 153.35
C VAL A 411 -79.08 -31.51 153.02
N VAL A 412 -78.73 -32.79 153.25
CA VAL A 412 -79.42 -33.69 154.21
C VAL A 412 -78.36 -34.57 154.89
N ALA A 413 -78.43 -34.69 156.22
CA ALA A 413 -77.69 -35.65 157.05
C ALA A 413 -78.37 -35.76 158.43
N ARG A 414 -78.05 -36.81 159.22
CA ARG A 414 -78.75 -37.28 160.45
C ARG A 414 -80.07 -38.03 160.13
N ASP A 415 -80.65 -38.89 160.99
CA ASP A 415 -80.39 -39.34 162.38
C ASP A 415 -81.00 -40.78 162.53
N GLN A 416 -80.82 -41.64 163.55
CA GLN A 416 -80.06 -41.63 164.81
C GLN A 416 -79.58 -43.06 165.18
N LEU A 417 -78.67 -43.18 166.17
CA LEU A 417 -78.00 -44.41 166.60
C LEU A 417 -77.89 -44.43 168.15
N LYS A 418 -78.66 -45.27 168.90
CA LYS A 418 -78.63 -45.24 170.39
C LYS A 418 -78.91 -46.49 171.26
N LEU A 419 -79.44 -47.63 170.79
CA LEU A 419 -80.05 -48.63 171.72
C LEU A 419 -79.12 -49.77 172.24
N ILE A 420 -77.88 -49.91 171.73
CA ILE A 420 -77.05 -51.11 171.97
C ILE A 420 -76.04 -50.87 173.11
N GLN A 421 -76.39 -51.20 174.36
CA GLN A 421 -75.43 -51.04 175.49
C GLN A 421 -75.48 -52.05 176.66
N ILE A 422 -76.48 -52.94 176.78
CA ILE A 422 -76.66 -53.79 178.00
C ILE A 422 -76.27 -55.27 177.81
N GLN A 423 -76.19 -55.80 176.58
CA GLN A 423 -75.72 -57.18 176.32
C GLN A 423 -74.18 -57.35 176.34
N ASP A 424 -73.43 -56.25 176.49
CA ASP A 424 -71.99 -56.16 176.25
C ASP A 424 -71.10 -56.98 177.23
N GLN A 425 -71.51 -57.14 178.49
CA GLN A 425 -70.61 -57.64 179.55
C GLN A 425 -70.46 -59.17 179.61
N SER A 426 -71.39 -59.95 179.05
CA SER A 426 -71.26 -61.42 178.97
C SER A 426 -70.35 -61.84 177.81
N LYS A 427 -70.45 -61.13 176.68
CA LYS A 427 -69.74 -61.40 175.42
C LYS A 427 -68.22 -61.41 175.60
N LYS A 428 -67.70 -60.48 176.42
CA LYS A 428 -66.27 -60.21 176.64
C LYS A 428 -65.42 -61.37 177.15
N LYS A 429 -66.00 -62.42 177.74
CA LYS A 429 -65.22 -63.62 178.12
C LYS A 429 -64.99 -64.61 176.97
N LEU A 430 -65.84 -64.61 175.95
CA LEU A 430 -65.67 -65.45 174.76
C LEU A 430 -64.95 -64.71 173.61
N GLU A 431 -64.97 -63.38 173.61
CA GLU A 431 -64.27 -62.57 172.59
C GLU A 431 -62.74 -62.72 172.66
N VAL A 432 -62.15 -62.79 173.86
CA VAL A 432 -60.69 -62.81 174.04
C VAL A 432 -60.03 -64.06 173.44
N GLU A 433 -60.68 -65.23 173.51
CA GLU A 433 -60.17 -66.45 172.88
C GLU A 433 -60.33 -66.39 171.35
N LEU A 434 -61.41 -65.77 170.86
CA LEU A 434 -61.73 -65.63 169.43
C LEU A 434 -60.80 -64.65 168.70
N ASP A 435 -60.43 -63.53 169.35
CA ASP A 435 -59.48 -62.56 168.81
C ASP A 435 -58.09 -63.17 168.54
N SER A 436 -57.66 -64.13 169.37
CA SER A 436 -56.34 -64.77 169.23
C SER A 436 -56.19 -65.49 167.88
N PHE A 437 -57.17 -66.31 167.49
CA PHE A 437 -57.20 -66.99 166.20
C PHE A 437 -57.40 -66.02 165.02
N PHE A 438 -58.10 -64.90 165.24
CA PHE A 438 -58.30 -63.87 164.22
C PHE A 438 -56.98 -63.17 163.83
N ILE A 439 -56.11 -62.92 164.82
CA ILE A 439 -54.77 -62.33 164.61
C ILE A 439 -53.90 -63.26 163.77
N GLU A 440 -53.87 -64.57 164.08
CA GLU A 440 -53.07 -65.55 163.36
C GLU A 440 -53.52 -65.68 161.88
N SER A 441 -54.83 -65.74 161.64
CA SER A 441 -55.40 -65.79 160.27
C SER A 441 -55.11 -64.51 159.46
N SER A 442 -55.17 -63.34 160.10
CA SER A 442 -54.84 -62.05 159.48
C SER A 442 -53.38 -61.98 159.03
N LYS A 443 -52.47 -62.61 159.78
CA LYS A 443 -51.03 -62.72 159.47
C LYS A 443 -50.79 -63.48 158.17
N GLN A 444 -51.37 -64.68 158.03
CA GLN A 444 -51.19 -65.53 156.85
C GLN A 444 -51.75 -64.87 155.58
N LYS A 445 -52.92 -64.22 155.66
CA LYS A 445 -53.52 -63.52 154.51
C LYS A 445 -52.66 -62.37 153.98
N LYS A 446 -51.99 -61.62 154.86
CA LYS A 446 -51.06 -60.55 154.44
C LYS A 446 -49.86 -61.09 153.66
N GLN A 447 -49.32 -62.24 154.08
CA GLN A 447 -48.14 -62.82 153.46
C GLN A 447 -48.43 -63.39 152.06
N ILE A 448 -49.60 -63.99 151.85
CA ILE A 448 -50.07 -64.40 150.51
C ILE A 448 -50.20 -63.18 149.60
N HIS A 449 -50.88 -62.13 150.05
CA HIS A 449 -51.14 -60.95 149.22
C HIS A 449 -49.90 -60.12 148.89
N GLN A 450 -48.81 -60.31 149.64
CA GLN A 450 -47.51 -59.73 149.29
C GLN A 450 -46.84 -60.50 148.14
N LEU A 451 -46.84 -61.83 148.18
CA LEU A 451 -46.27 -62.68 147.13
C LEU A 451 -47.04 -62.56 145.79
N GLU A 452 -48.36 -62.35 145.84
CA GLU A 452 -49.17 -62.04 144.65
C GLU A 452 -48.68 -60.76 143.94
N ARG A 453 -48.42 -59.69 144.70
CA ARG A 453 -47.91 -58.41 144.17
C ARG A 453 -46.49 -58.51 143.64
N GLU A 454 -45.64 -59.34 144.26
CA GLU A 454 -44.27 -59.57 143.80
C GLU A 454 -44.25 -60.37 142.49
N ARG A 455 -45.16 -61.35 142.31
CA ARG A 455 -45.37 -62.03 141.01
C ARG A 455 -45.81 -61.04 139.92
N ASP A 456 -46.83 -60.22 140.20
CA ASP A 456 -47.45 -59.37 139.18
C ASP A 456 -46.49 -58.27 138.71
N LYS A 457 -45.69 -57.69 139.62
CA LYS A 457 -44.59 -56.78 139.26
C LYS A 457 -43.57 -57.41 138.31
N LEU A 458 -43.12 -58.63 138.58
CA LEU A 458 -42.13 -59.30 137.74
C LEU A 458 -42.68 -59.61 136.33
N ALA A 459 -44.00 -59.78 136.19
CA ALA A 459 -44.66 -59.91 134.90
C ALA A 459 -44.76 -58.56 134.16
N GLU A 460 -45.02 -57.45 134.86
CA GLU A 460 -44.98 -56.09 134.30
C GLU A 460 -43.55 -55.73 133.84
N GLU A 461 -42.54 -55.95 134.68
CA GLU A 461 -41.12 -55.73 134.35
C GLU A 461 -40.66 -56.56 133.14
N GLN A 462 -41.12 -57.82 133.03
CA GLN A 462 -40.85 -58.66 131.84
C GLN A 462 -41.49 -58.09 130.57
N LEU A 463 -42.72 -57.57 130.65
CA LEU A 463 -43.42 -56.96 129.53
C LEU A 463 -42.75 -55.66 129.05
N GLU A 464 -42.34 -54.78 129.98
CA GLU A 464 -41.59 -53.57 129.64
C GLU A 464 -40.24 -53.90 129.00
N LEU A 465 -39.47 -54.83 129.56
CA LEU A 465 -38.21 -55.27 128.98
C LEU A 465 -38.39 -55.88 127.58
N THR A 466 -39.41 -56.73 127.39
CA THR A 466 -39.71 -57.31 126.08
C THR A 466 -40.04 -56.22 125.05
N LYS A 467 -40.90 -55.26 125.42
CA LYS A 467 -41.25 -54.15 124.55
C LYS A 467 -40.03 -53.29 124.18
N THR A 468 -39.19 -52.92 125.14
CA THR A 468 -37.98 -52.13 124.83
C THR A 468 -37.01 -52.86 123.90
N ILE A 469 -36.98 -54.19 123.91
CA ILE A 469 -36.20 -54.99 122.95
C ILE A 469 -36.82 -54.92 121.55
N GLU A 470 -38.16 -54.96 121.43
CA GLU A 470 -38.86 -54.77 120.16
C GLU A 470 -38.67 -53.36 119.58
N ASP A 471 -38.87 -52.31 120.40
CA ASP A 471 -38.64 -50.91 120.03
C ASP A 471 -37.20 -50.71 119.48
N ASN A 472 -36.17 -51.24 120.18
CA ASN A 472 -34.78 -51.18 119.73
C ASN A 472 -34.51 -51.99 118.44
N MET A 473 -35.20 -53.12 118.23
CA MET A 473 -35.05 -53.89 116.98
C MET A 473 -35.62 -53.16 115.77
N ASP A 474 -36.72 -52.43 115.94
CA ASP A 474 -37.35 -51.65 114.88
C ASP A 474 -36.52 -50.40 114.54
N ASP A 475 -35.98 -49.71 115.54
CA ASP A 475 -34.98 -48.64 115.37
C ASP A 475 -33.76 -49.12 114.55
N ILE A 476 -33.24 -50.31 114.85
CA ILE A 476 -32.13 -50.94 114.10
C ILE A 476 -32.54 -51.27 112.65
N ARG A 477 -33.81 -51.58 112.36
CA ARG A 477 -34.29 -51.75 110.98
C ARG A 477 -34.37 -50.41 110.25
N GLU A 478 -34.90 -49.36 110.89
CA GLU A 478 -34.98 -48.02 110.30
C GLU A 478 -33.58 -47.48 109.94
N LYS A 479 -32.61 -47.55 110.87
CA LYS A 479 -31.25 -47.07 110.58
C LYS A 479 -30.56 -47.91 109.49
N LYS A 480 -30.86 -49.21 109.37
CA LYS A 480 -30.41 -50.04 108.23
C LYS A 480 -31.03 -49.61 106.91
N GLY A 481 -32.30 -49.19 106.91
CA GLY A 481 -32.96 -48.57 105.75
C GLY A 481 -32.24 -47.30 105.31
N HIS A 482 -32.05 -46.34 106.22
CA HIS A 482 -31.32 -45.10 105.91
C HIS A 482 -29.88 -45.34 105.42
N ILE A 483 -29.17 -46.33 105.96
CA ILE A 483 -27.82 -46.71 105.48
C ILE A 483 -27.87 -47.29 104.05
N PHE A 484 -28.94 -48.01 103.68
CA PHE A 484 -29.15 -48.48 102.32
C PHE A 484 -29.45 -47.33 101.35
N ASP A 485 -30.36 -46.43 101.72
CA ASP A 485 -30.73 -45.26 100.91
C ASP A 485 -29.56 -44.31 100.69
N LEU A 486 -28.77 -44.03 101.75
CA LEU A 486 -27.56 -43.21 101.62
C LEU A 486 -26.50 -43.86 100.72
N LYS A 487 -26.32 -45.19 100.78
CA LYS A 487 -25.42 -45.91 99.87
C LYS A 487 -25.92 -45.86 98.42
N LYS A 488 -27.22 -46.03 98.20
CA LYS A 488 -27.86 -45.91 96.88
C LYS A 488 -27.61 -44.50 96.31
N ASN A 489 -27.89 -43.46 97.09
CA ASN A 489 -27.65 -42.06 96.70
C ASN A 489 -26.17 -41.79 96.38
N ILE A 490 -25.22 -42.32 97.17
CA ILE A 490 -23.78 -42.23 96.87
C ILE A 490 -23.47 -42.87 95.50
N THR A 491 -23.98 -44.08 95.22
CA THR A 491 -23.75 -44.73 93.93
C THR A 491 -24.43 -44.00 92.76
N GLU A 492 -25.55 -43.32 92.98
CA GLU A 492 -26.20 -42.48 91.96
C GLU A 492 -25.38 -41.22 91.68
N TYR A 493 -24.87 -40.54 92.70
CA TYR A 493 -23.98 -39.39 92.53
C TYR A 493 -22.63 -39.78 91.90
N GLU A 494 -22.02 -40.91 92.28
CA GLU A 494 -20.80 -41.40 91.61
C GLU A 494 -21.01 -41.66 90.11
N ASN A 495 -22.16 -42.25 89.75
CA ASN A 495 -22.50 -42.48 88.35
C ASN A 495 -22.77 -41.17 87.61
N GLN A 496 -23.44 -40.19 88.23
CA GLN A 496 -23.61 -38.84 87.66
C GLN A 496 -22.27 -38.13 87.44
N VAL A 497 -21.33 -38.23 88.39
CA VAL A 497 -19.98 -37.65 88.25
C VAL A 497 -19.22 -38.29 87.07
N ARG A 498 -19.27 -39.63 86.93
CA ARG A 498 -18.65 -40.32 85.77
C ARG A 498 -19.30 -39.92 84.44
N GLN A 499 -20.63 -39.77 84.41
CA GLN A 499 -21.34 -39.29 83.23
C GLN A 499 -20.90 -37.86 82.85
N GLN A 500 -20.80 -36.95 83.82
CA GLN A 500 -20.32 -35.59 83.58
C GLN A 500 -18.84 -35.54 83.15
N GLN A 501 -17.99 -36.41 83.70
CA GLN A 501 -16.59 -36.55 83.25
C GLN A 501 -16.52 -37.00 81.78
N ASN A 502 -17.26 -38.06 81.41
CA ASN A 502 -17.31 -38.55 80.03
C ASN A 502 -17.84 -37.47 79.05
N ILE A 503 -18.87 -36.72 79.44
CA ILE A 503 -19.42 -35.60 78.64
C ILE A 503 -18.39 -34.48 78.50
N TYR A 504 -17.69 -34.11 79.58
CA TYR A 504 -16.63 -33.10 79.54
C TYR A 504 -15.45 -33.53 78.64
N GLU A 505 -15.03 -34.79 78.70
CA GLU A 505 -13.98 -35.33 77.84
C GLU A 505 -14.38 -35.37 76.37
N ALA A 506 -15.63 -35.74 76.05
CA ALA A 506 -16.19 -35.65 74.70
C ALA A 506 -16.20 -34.19 74.19
N ILE A 507 -16.77 -33.25 74.96
CA ILE A 507 -16.81 -31.82 74.60
C ILE A 507 -15.39 -31.26 74.43
N ARG A 508 -14.41 -31.70 75.24
CA ARG A 508 -13.01 -31.31 75.12
C ARG A 508 -12.36 -31.87 73.86
N ALA A 509 -12.67 -33.11 73.47
CA ALA A 509 -12.23 -33.72 72.22
C ALA A 509 -12.83 -32.98 71.01
N ASP A 510 -14.14 -32.73 71.01
CA ASP A 510 -14.85 -32.00 69.96
C ASP A 510 -14.33 -30.57 69.82
N ARG A 511 -14.11 -29.86 70.93
CA ARG A 511 -13.51 -28.50 70.91
C ARG A 511 -12.12 -28.51 70.28
N ASN A 512 -11.29 -29.50 70.60
CA ASN A 512 -9.95 -29.61 70.03
C ASN A 512 -9.98 -30.03 68.55
N SER A 513 -10.94 -30.87 68.16
CA SER A 513 -11.23 -31.24 66.76
C SER A 513 -11.62 -30.00 65.94
N LEU A 514 -12.65 -29.27 66.39
CA LEU A 514 -13.13 -28.04 65.75
C LEU A 514 -12.06 -26.95 65.71
N GLN A 515 -11.24 -26.79 66.76
CA GLN A 515 -10.13 -25.84 66.75
C GLN A 515 -9.04 -26.23 65.74
N LYS A 516 -8.77 -27.54 65.55
CA LYS A 516 -7.86 -28.01 64.51
C LYS A 516 -8.42 -27.75 63.11
N SER A 517 -9.69 -28.11 62.84
CA SER A 517 -10.32 -27.85 61.54
C SER A 517 -10.44 -26.35 61.22
N LEU A 518 -10.65 -25.51 62.23
CA LEU A 518 -10.61 -24.05 62.09
C LEU A 518 -9.21 -23.58 61.69
N GLN A 519 -8.15 -24.11 62.31
CA GLN A 519 -6.77 -23.76 61.99
C GLN A 519 -6.36 -24.24 60.58
N GLU A 520 -6.81 -25.42 60.16
CA GLU A 520 -6.62 -25.96 58.80
C GLU A 520 -7.35 -25.09 57.77
N SER A 521 -8.62 -24.73 58.01
CA SER A 521 -9.39 -23.85 57.13
C SER A 521 -8.84 -22.42 57.07
N MET A 522 -8.29 -21.89 58.17
CA MET A 522 -7.58 -20.61 58.18
C MET A 522 -6.29 -20.67 57.35
N ALA A 523 -5.53 -21.77 57.42
CA ALA A 523 -4.33 -21.96 56.61
C ALA A 523 -4.67 -22.07 55.11
N GLU A 524 -5.67 -22.87 54.75
CA GLU A 524 -6.19 -22.99 53.38
C GLU A 524 -6.70 -21.65 52.85
N THR A 525 -7.46 -20.88 53.65
CA THR A 525 -7.88 -19.51 53.31
C THR A 525 -6.67 -18.59 53.08
N GLY A 526 -5.59 -18.77 53.84
CA GLY A 526 -4.32 -18.07 53.65
C GLY A 526 -3.64 -18.44 52.32
N GLU A 527 -3.63 -19.72 51.94
CA GLU A 527 -3.13 -20.16 50.63
C GLU A 527 -4.00 -19.65 49.48
N LEU A 528 -5.32 -19.73 49.58
CA LEU A 528 -6.25 -19.25 48.57
C LEU A 528 -6.09 -17.74 48.35
N LYS A 529 -5.86 -16.96 49.41
CA LYS A 529 -5.51 -15.53 49.31
C LYS A 529 -4.15 -15.29 48.62
N LYS A 530 -3.15 -16.16 48.82
CA LYS A 530 -1.87 -16.09 48.07
C LYS A 530 -2.07 -16.42 46.59
N LYS A 531 -2.77 -17.53 46.30
CA LYS A 531 -3.11 -17.97 44.93
C LYS A 531 -3.90 -16.89 44.19
N LEU A 532 -4.89 -16.27 44.84
CA LEU A 532 -5.65 -15.13 44.30
C LEU A 532 -4.75 -13.94 43.96
N LYS A 533 -3.80 -13.57 44.82
CA LYS A 533 -2.84 -12.47 44.53
C LYS A 533 -1.94 -12.75 43.33
N ILE A 534 -1.51 -14.01 43.13
CA ILE A 534 -0.70 -14.42 41.98
C ILE A 534 -1.55 -14.35 40.70
N VAL A 535 -2.74 -14.95 40.71
CA VAL A 535 -3.67 -14.92 39.57
C VAL A 535 -4.09 -13.49 39.22
N PHE A 536 -4.24 -12.60 40.21
CA PHE A 536 -4.50 -11.18 39.99
C PHE A 536 -3.34 -10.49 39.25
N HIS A 537 -2.09 -10.67 39.69
CA HIS A 537 -0.94 -10.11 38.97
C HIS A 537 -0.82 -10.67 37.55
N GLN A 538 -1.06 -11.98 37.35
CA GLN A 538 -1.11 -12.58 36.02
C GLN A 538 -2.26 -11.99 35.17
N THR A 539 -3.39 -11.65 35.77
CA THR A 539 -4.53 -11.02 35.09
C THR A 539 -4.21 -9.59 34.66
N GLU A 540 -3.59 -8.78 35.52
CA GLU A 540 -3.16 -7.42 35.14
C GLU A 540 -2.03 -7.45 34.09
N GLN A 541 -1.04 -8.33 34.22
CA GLN A 541 0.00 -8.52 33.20
C GLN A 541 -0.60 -8.93 31.84
N LEU A 542 -1.59 -9.85 31.83
CA LEU A 542 -2.29 -10.23 30.60
C LEU A 542 -3.14 -9.10 30.01
N LYS A 543 -3.72 -8.21 30.83
CA LYS A 543 -4.39 -6.99 30.35
C LYS A 543 -3.41 -6.01 29.72
N GLU A 544 -2.24 -5.81 30.31
CA GLU A 544 -1.18 -4.96 29.74
C GLU A 544 -0.67 -5.53 28.40
N ASP A 545 -0.43 -6.83 28.33
CA ASP A 545 -0.09 -7.55 27.08
C ASP A 545 -1.17 -7.38 26.00
N ILE A 546 -2.45 -7.47 26.37
CA ILE A 546 -3.58 -7.26 25.45
C ILE A 546 -3.61 -5.80 24.99
N ALA A 547 -3.56 -4.83 25.89
CA ALA A 547 -3.57 -3.40 25.54
C ALA A 547 -2.34 -2.99 24.71
N MET A 548 -1.19 -3.64 24.90
CA MET A 548 -0.01 -3.46 24.04
C MET A 548 -0.22 -4.06 22.65
N LYS A 549 -0.81 -5.26 22.55
CA LYS A 549 -1.15 -5.91 21.28
C LYS A 549 -2.23 -5.15 20.51
N GLU A 550 -3.23 -4.58 21.18
CA GLU A 550 -4.23 -3.69 20.57
C GLU A 550 -3.58 -2.43 19.99
N LYS A 551 -2.67 -1.78 20.72
CA LYS A 551 -1.89 -0.63 20.21
C LYS A 551 -1.01 -0.99 19.01
N LEU A 552 -0.49 -2.22 18.93
CA LEU A 552 0.24 -2.71 17.75
C LEU A 552 -0.72 -2.99 16.58
N LEU A 553 -1.83 -3.70 16.82
CA LEU A 553 -2.85 -3.98 15.81
C LEU A 553 -3.40 -2.70 15.17
N ILE A 554 -3.64 -1.65 15.97
CA ILE A 554 -4.08 -0.34 15.47
C ILE A 554 -2.98 0.33 14.61
N LYS A 555 -1.69 0.15 14.92
CA LYS A 555 -0.61 0.63 14.03
C LYS A 555 -0.60 -0.15 12.72
N ASP A 556 -0.69 -1.47 12.78
CA ASP A 556 -0.64 -2.35 11.61
C ASP A 556 -1.85 -2.13 10.69
N GLU A 557 -3.06 -1.95 11.24
CA GLU A 557 -4.24 -1.53 10.48
C GLU A 557 -4.04 -0.18 9.77
N ASN A 558 -3.40 0.79 10.43
CA ASN A 558 -3.15 2.09 9.83
C ASN A 558 -2.08 2.02 8.74
N VAL A 559 -1.06 1.16 8.89
CA VAL A 559 -0.09 0.83 7.84
C VAL A 559 -0.77 0.13 6.66
N MET A 560 -1.60 -0.88 6.92
CA MET A 560 -2.38 -1.57 5.89
C MET A 560 -3.37 -0.64 5.18
N ARG A 561 -3.95 0.34 5.88
CA ARG A 561 -4.79 1.41 5.28
C ARG A 561 -4.00 2.41 4.42
N LYS A 562 -2.70 2.62 4.68
CA LYS A 562 -1.80 3.38 3.79
C LYS A 562 -1.44 2.55 2.56
N ILE A 563 -0.92 1.34 2.76
CA ILE A 563 -0.51 0.41 1.69
C ILE A 563 -1.67 0.09 0.73
N THR A 564 -2.90 -0.06 1.22
CA THR A 564 -4.06 -0.27 0.34
C THR A 564 -4.40 0.97 -0.50
N LYS A 565 -4.36 2.18 0.06
CA LYS A 565 -4.50 3.43 -0.70
C LYS A 565 -3.38 3.61 -1.72
N GLU A 566 -2.13 3.34 -1.35
CA GLU A 566 -0.98 3.41 -2.26
C GLU A 566 -1.11 2.40 -3.41
N LYS A 567 -1.48 1.15 -3.11
CA LYS A 567 -1.75 0.10 -4.11
C LYS A 567 -2.88 0.49 -5.06
N ASP A 568 -3.97 1.07 -4.56
CA ASP A 568 -5.12 1.44 -5.40
C ASP A 568 -4.86 2.75 -6.18
N ASN A 569 -4.03 3.68 -5.67
CA ASN A 569 -3.45 4.78 -6.45
C ASN A 569 -2.53 4.28 -7.57
N LEU A 570 -1.63 3.33 -7.27
CA LEU A 570 -0.74 2.72 -8.26
C LEU A 570 -1.51 1.98 -9.36
N LYS A 571 -2.65 1.35 -9.05
CA LYS A 571 -3.57 0.83 -10.09
C LYS A 571 -4.09 1.92 -11.01
N ILE A 572 -4.48 3.08 -10.47
CA ILE A 572 -4.98 4.22 -11.26
C ILE A 572 -3.87 4.74 -12.18
N GLU A 573 -2.63 4.88 -11.67
CA GLU A 573 -1.47 5.26 -12.49
C GLU A 573 -1.17 4.22 -13.59
N VAL A 574 -1.21 2.93 -13.27
CA VAL A 574 -1.01 1.84 -14.25
C VAL A 574 -2.12 1.83 -15.31
N MET A 575 -3.39 2.06 -14.93
CA MET A 575 -4.50 2.17 -15.89
C MET A 575 -4.32 3.39 -16.81
N ALA A 576 -3.99 4.56 -16.26
CA ALA A 576 -3.73 5.76 -17.04
C ALA A 576 -2.54 5.56 -18.01
N GLY A 577 -1.46 4.92 -17.56
CA GLY A 577 -0.32 4.57 -18.41
C GLY A 577 -0.67 3.55 -19.51
N LEU A 578 -1.52 2.56 -19.22
CA LEU A 578 -2.00 1.60 -20.21
C LEU A 578 -2.89 2.26 -21.28
N ASP A 579 -3.72 3.23 -20.90
CA ASP A 579 -4.53 3.98 -21.86
C ASP A 579 -3.71 4.99 -22.68
N GLN A 580 -2.69 5.64 -22.09
CA GLN A 580 -1.69 6.40 -22.87
C GLN A 580 -0.92 5.50 -23.86
N ILE A 581 -0.56 4.28 -23.45
CA ILE A 581 0.06 3.30 -24.35
C ILE A 581 -0.91 2.86 -25.46
N ARG A 582 -2.23 2.87 -25.24
CA ARG A 582 -3.24 2.62 -26.28
C ARG A 582 -3.34 3.79 -27.26
N THR A 583 -3.40 5.04 -26.79
CA THR A 583 -3.47 6.22 -27.69
C THR A 583 -2.20 6.32 -28.53
N LEU A 584 -1.01 6.23 -27.92
CA LEU A 584 0.26 6.23 -28.64
C LEU A 584 0.38 5.10 -29.66
N LYS A 585 -0.16 3.89 -29.38
CA LYS A 585 -0.20 2.79 -30.36
C LYS A 585 -1.16 3.07 -31.53
N GLN A 586 -2.26 3.78 -31.28
CA GLN A 586 -3.18 4.20 -32.33
C GLN A 586 -2.57 5.31 -33.19
N GLU A 587 -1.94 6.32 -32.58
CA GLU A 587 -1.19 7.38 -33.27
C GLU A 587 -0.05 6.82 -34.13
N ILE A 588 0.76 5.88 -33.60
CA ILE A 588 1.82 5.19 -34.36
C ILE A 588 1.25 4.40 -35.55
N LYS A 589 0.03 3.83 -35.42
CA LYS A 589 -0.64 3.14 -36.52
C LYS A 589 -1.09 4.12 -37.60
N GLU A 590 -1.72 5.23 -37.20
CA GLU A 590 -2.19 6.29 -38.11
C GLU A 590 -1.01 6.94 -38.85
N GLN A 591 0.09 7.25 -38.15
CA GLN A 591 1.33 7.73 -38.77
C GLN A 591 1.91 6.72 -39.77
N LYS A 592 1.89 5.41 -39.48
CA LYS A 592 2.34 4.36 -40.42
C LYS A 592 1.41 4.15 -41.61
N ASP A 593 0.12 4.41 -41.46
CA ASP A 593 -0.84 4.35 -42.58
C ASP A 593 -0.74 5.62 -43.47
N GLU A 594 -0.37 6.77 -42.90
CA GLU A 594 -0.02 7.97 -43.65
C GLU A 594 1.36 7.88 -44.33
N GLU A 595 2.36 7.29 -43.67
CA GLU A 595 3.69 7.00 -44.25
C GLU A 595 3.56 6.19 -45.55
N LYS A 596 2.68 5.18 -45.56
CA LYS A 596 2.37 4.37 -46.75
C LYS A 596 1.70 5.19 -47.86
N ARG A 597 0.77 6.08 -47.52
CA ARG A 597 0.13 6.99 -48.50
C ARG A 597 1.16 7.90 -49.13
N LEU A 598 2.01 8.55 -48.33
CA LEU A 598 3.09 9.41 -48.81
C LEU A 598 4.08 8.64 -49.69
N HIS A 599 4.46 7.41 -49.31
CA HIS A 599 5.27 6.53 -50.16
C HIS A 599 4.60 6.21 -51.50
N GLN A 600 3.29 5.93 -51.52
CA GLN A 600 2.56 5.68 -52.76
C GLN A 600 2.52 6.94 -53.64
N THR A 601 2.24 8.11 -53.06
CA THR A 601 2.24 9.40 -53.76
C THR A 601 3.62 9.73 -54.35
N ILE A 602 4.71 9.45 -53.62
CA ILE A 602 6.08 9.58 -54.13
C ILE A 602 6.31 8.64 -55.31
N LEU A 603 5.96 7.35 -55.20
CA LEU A 603 6.09 6.39 -56.30
C LEU A 603 5.25 6.75 -57.54
N GLU A 604 4.10 7.39 -57.36
CA GLU A 604 3.27 7.92 -58.46
C GLU A 604 3.90 9.17 -59.10
N HIS A 605 4.44 10.10 -58.31
CA HIS A 605 5.21 11.23 -58.84
C HIS A 605 6.48 10.79 -59.56
N GLU A 606 7.24 9.81 -59.06
CA GLU A 606 8.39 9.25 -59.77
C GLU A 606 8.00 8.60 -61.11
N ARG A 607 6.80 8.01 -61.22
CA ARG A 607 6.29 7.47 -62.50
C ARG A 607 5.99 8.60 -63.47
N THR A 608 5.34 9.67 -63.01
CA THR A 608 5.06 10.87 -63.80
C THR A 608 6.34 11.55 -64.29
N ILE A 609 7.34 11.72 -63.42
CA ILE A 609 8.66 12.27 -63.78
C ILE A 609 9.34 11.38 -64.84
N ARG A 610 9.33 10.05 -64.66
CA ARG A 610 9.86 9.10 -65.65
C ARG A 610 9.08 9.07 -66.98
N GLY A 611 7.83 9.51 -66.99
CA GLY A 611 7.06 9.80 -68.21
C GLY A 611 7.58 11.07 -68.88
N GLN A 612 7.52 12.19 -68.15
CA GLN A 612 7.93 13.51 -68.63
C GLN A 612 9.38 13.56 -69.18
N VAL A 613 10.31 12.81 -68.56
CA VAL A 613 11.68 12.68 -69.09
C VAL A 613 11.70 12.01 -70.46
N LYS A 614 10.93 10.92 -70.66
CA LYS A 614 10.82 10.25 -71.96
C LYS A 614 10.10 11.09 -73.01
N ASP A 615 9.13 11.89 -72.60
CA ASP A 615 8.43 12.81 -73.49
C ASP A 615 9.37 13.95 -73.92
N MET A 616 10.22 14.45 -73.01
CA MET A 616 11.27 15.40 -73.32
C MET A 616 12.35 14.80 -74.24
N GLU A 617 12.78 13.56 -74.00
CA GLU A 617 13.69 12.82 -74.88
C GLU A 617 13.10 12.66 -76.29
N GLN A 618 11.82 12.33 -76.42
CA GLN A 618 11.12 12.27 -77.71
C GLN A 618 11.11 13.64 -78.41
N LEU A 619 10.72 14.71 -77.71
CA LEU A 619 10.73 16.07 -78.26
C LEU A 619 12.13 16.56 -78.65
N MET A 620 13.19 16.16 -77.94
CA MET A 620 14.57 16.42 -78.33
C MET A 620 14.96 15.67 -79.61
N ASN A 621 14.59 14.39 -79.72
CA ASN A 621 14.82 13.61 -80.94
C ASN A 621 14.06 14.19 -82.15
N GLU A 622 12.80 14.60 -81.98
CA GLU A 622 12.01 15.27 -83.02
C GLU A 622 12.65 16.61 -83.44
N ARG A 623 13.06 17.45 -82.47
CA ARG A 623 13.80 18.69 -82.71
C ARG A 623 15.07 18.44 -83.53
N ASP A 624 15.83 17.40 -83.20
CA ASP A 624 17.13 17.14 -83.83
C ASP A 624 16.98 16.51 -85.23
N VAL A 625 15.91 15.74 -85.45
CA VAL A 625 15.48 15.31 -86.79
C VAL A 625 15.04 16.50 -87.64
N LEU A 626 14.21 17.42 -87.09
CA LEU A 626 13.76 18.62 -87.80
C LEU A 626 14.93 19.59 -88.09
N GLY A 627 15.85 19.78 -87.14
CA GLY A 627 17.08 20.54 -87.35
C GLY A 627 17.95 19.93 -88.45
N SER A 628 18.11 18.61 -88.46
CA SER A 628 18.83 17.89 -89.51
C SER A 628 18.17 18.04 -90.89
N GLN A 629 16.84 18.09 -90.96
CA GLN A 629 16.11 18.36 -92.22
C GLN A 629 16.26 19.82 -92.66
N LEU A 630 16.25 20.77 -91.72
CA LEU A 630 16.38 22.21 -91.99
C LEU A 630 17.79 22.54 -92.50
N VAL A 631 18.84 21.94 -91.94
CA VAL A 631 20.22 22.05 -92.46
C VAL A 631 20.29 21.55 -93.90
N ARG A 632 19.80 20.33 -94.19
CA ARG A 632 19.77 19.78 -95.56
C ARG A 632 19.00 20.68 -96.53
N ARG A 633 17.89 21.29 -96.09
CA ARG A 633 17.11 22.24 -96.90
C ARG A 633 17.88 23.53 -97.16
N ASN A 634 18.64 24.04 -96.20
CA ASN A 634 19.53 25.18 -96.41
C ASN A 634 20.69 24.84 -97.37
N ASP A 635 21.25 23.63 -97.30
CA ASP A 635 22.27 23.15 -98.24
C ASP A 635 21.71 23.01 -99.67
N GLU A 636 20.51 22.43 -99.82
CA GLU A 636 19.77 22.37 -101.08
C GLU A 636 19.56 23.80 -101.66
N ILE A 637 19.15 24.76 -100.83
CA ILE A 637 18.96 26.17 -101.23
C ILE A 637 20.30 26.83 -101.62
N ALA A 638 21.38 26.58 -100.89
CA ALA A 638 22.70 27.11 -101.21
C ALA A 638 23.21 26.58 -102.57
N LEU A 639 23.07 25.28 -102.82
CA LEU A 639 23.41 24.65 -104.10
C LEU A 639 22.56 25.20 -105.26
N LEU A 640 21.26 25.45 -105.02
CA LEU A 640 20.39 26.09 -106.02
C LEU A 640 20.79 27.55 -106.30
N ASN A 641 21.18 28.31 -105.27
CA ASN A 641 21.65 29.69 -105.43
C ASN A 641 22.98 29.76 -106.20
N GLU A 642 23.95 28.88 -105.94
CA GLU A 642 25.17 28.79 -106.76
C GLU A 642 24.87 28.37 -108.20
N LYS A 643 23.96 27.42 -108.40
CA LYS A 643 23.49 27.04 -109.74
C LYS A 643 22.86 28.23 -110.48
N ILE A 644 22.07 29.06 -109.80
CA ILE A 644 21.49 30.29 -110.36
C ILE A 644 22.59 31.30 -110.72
N LYS A 645 23.58 31.53 -109.86
CA LYS A 645 24.74 32.41 -110.16
C LYS A 645 25.51 31.94 -111.40
N ILE A 646 25.79 30.64 -111.50
CA ILE A 646 26.50 30.05 -112.65
C ILE A 646 25.68 30.20 -113.94
N LEU A 647 24.38 29.93 -113.90
CA LEU A 647 23.48 30.10 -115.04
C LEU A 647 23.35 31.57 -115.46
N HIS A 648 23.25 32.50 -114.52
CA HIS A 648 23.18 33.95 -114.79
C HIS A 648 24.48 34.48 -115.41
N SER A 649 25.64 34.11 -114.85
CA SER A 649 26.96 34.42 -115.44
C SER A 649 27.11 33.85 -116.86
N THR A 650 26.63 32.62 -117.08
CA THR A 650 26.62 31.99 -118.42
C THR A 650 25.69 32.73 -119.38
N LEU A 651 24.51 33.16 -118.91
CA LEU A 651 23.54 33.94 -119.70
C LEU A 651 24.12 35.29 -120.10
N CYS A 652 24.66 36.08 -119.17
CA CYS A 652 25.23 37.40 -119.49
C CYS A 652 26.45 37.33 -120.41
N ARG A 653 27.25 36.24 -120.33
CA ARG A 653 28.29 35.97 -121.33
C ARG A 653 27.69 35.66 -122.71
N GLY A 654 26.59 34.92 -122.77
CA GLY A 654 25.83 34.64 -124.00
C GLY A 654 25.20 35.90 -124.61
N GLU A 655 24.60 36.76 -123.78
CA GLU A 655 24.06 38.07 -124.17
C GLU A 655 25.16 38.97 -124.74
N THR A 656 26.30 39.08 -124.06
CA THR A 656 27.47 39.83 -124.53
C THR A 656 27.98 39.32 -125.89
N GLN A 657 28.05 38.00 -126.08
CA GLN A 657 28.43 37.40 -127.37
C GLN A 657 27.37 37.62 -128.45
N TYR A 658 26.09 37.59 -128.11
CA TYR A 658 24.99 37.87 -129.02
C TYR A 658 25.00 39.33 -129.48
N ASP A 659 25.21 40.29 -128.58
CA ASP A 659 25.35 41.71 -128.91
C ASP A 659 26.58 41.99 -129.77
N GLN A 660 27.71 41.32 -129.52
CA GLN A 660 28.87 41.35 -130.43
C GLN A 660 28.49 40.87 -131.83
N ARG A 661 27.74 39.77 -131.98
CA ARG A 661 27.26 39.32 -133.30
C ARG A 661 26.22 40.26 -133.92
N LEU A 662 25.40 40.96 -133.12
CA LEU A 662 24.54 42.03 -133.63
C LEU A 662 25.36 43.24 -134.10
N GLN A 663 26.50 43.55 -133.48
CA GLN A 663 27.43 44.58 -133.96
C GLN A 663 28.14 44.14 -135.25
N ASP A 664 28.65 42.90 -135.33
CA ASP A 664 29.19 42.32 -136.57
C ASP A 664 28.17 42.42 -137.72
N ILE A 665 26.92 42.03 -137.48
CA ILE A 665 25.84 42.09 -138.47
C ILE A 665 25.50 43.54 -138.85
N LYS A 666 25.60 44.51 -137.93
CA LYS A 666 25.44 45.94 -138.25
C LYS A 666 26.59 46.44 -139.13
N LEU A 667 27.84 46.11 -138.81
CA LEU A 667 29.03 46.46 -139.60
C LEU A 667 28.98 45.84 -141.00
N LEU A 668 28.68 44.54 -141.11
CA LEU A 668 28.50 43.85 -142.39
C LEU A 668 27.33 44.43 -143.21
N LYS A 669 26.25 44.89 -142.57
CA LYS A 669 25.15 45.61 -143.27
C LYS A 669 25.58 47.00 -143.76
N ILE A 670 26.49 47.68 -143.08
CA ILE A 670 27.10 48.94 -143.53
C ILE A 670 28.05 48.66 -144.70
N GLU A 671 28.90 47.64 -144.59
CA GLU A 671 29.84 47.26 -145.66
C GLU A 671 29.13 46.78 -146.92
N VAL A 672 28.06 46.00 -146.79
CA VAL A 672 27.19 45.63 -147.93
C VAL A 672 26.51 46.85 -148.55
N LYS A 673 26.20 47.92 -147.79
CA LYS A 673 25.75 49.20 -148.36
C LYS A 673 26.90 49.92 -149.09
N ARG A 674 28.10 49.97 -148.50
CA ARG A 674 29.32 50.56 -149.09
C ARG A 674 29.66 49.90 -150.43
N LEU A 675 29.79 48.59 -150.46
CA LEU A 675 30.04 47.79 -151.67
C LEU A 675 28.92 47.91 -152.71
N ARG A 676 27.66 48.07 -152.30
CA ARG A 676 26.55 48.36 -153.24
C ARG A 676 26.63 49.77 -153.82
N GLN A 677 27.08 50.76 -153.06
CA GLN A 677 27.33 52.12 -153.54
C GLN A 677 28.55 52.16 -154.47
N GLU A 678 29.65 51.49 -154.12
CA GLU A 678 30.81 51.32 -155.01
C GLU A 678 30.43 50.62 -156.31
N LYS A 679 29.69 49.50 -156.25
CA LYS A 679 29.16 48.83 -157.44
C LYS A 679 28.26 49.75 -158.27
N LEU A 680 27.45 50.61 -157.65
CA LEU A 680 26.61 51.58 -158.36
C LEU A 680 27.44 52.69 -159.03
N LEU A 681 28.48 53.18 -158.37
CA LEU A 681 29.41 54.18 -158.91
C LEU A 681 30.24 53.59 -160.06
N ILE A 682 30.79 52.38 -159.89
CA ILE A 682 31.50 51.63 -160.92
C ILE A 682 30.55 51.29 -162.08
N SER A 683 29.30 50.93 -161.82
CA SER A 683 28.32 50.70 -162.89
C SER A 683 27.97 52.00 -163.63
N LYS A 684 27.95 53.15 -162.96
CA LYS A 684 27.82 54.45 -163.62
C LYS A 684 29.07 54.79 -164.44
N SER A 685 30.29 54.60 -163.93
CA SER A 685 31.51 54.83 -164.72
C SER A 685 31.67 53.82 -165.87
N MET A 686 31.16 52.60 -165.72
CA MET A 686 31.09 51.59 -166.79
C MET A 686 30.10 52.01 -167.87
N ASN A 687 28.92 52.54 -167.50
CA ASN A 687 27.99 53.13 -168.46
C ASN A 687 28.64 54.33 -169.17
N ASN A 688 29.23 55.27 -168.42
CA ASN A 688 29.97 56.39 -169.01
C ASN A 688 31.14 55.92 -169.90
N MET A 689 31.79 54.78 -169.61
CA MET A 689 32.81 54.19 -170.48
C MET A 689 32.22 53.51 -171.71
N VAL A 690 31.00 52.96 -171.63
CA VAL A 690 30.25 52.46 -172.80
C VAL A 690 29.77 53.63 -173.66
N ASP A 691 29.39 54.74 -173.06
CA ASP A 691 29.04 55.99 -173.75
C ASP A 691 30.29 56.60 -174.39
N LEU A 692 31.40 56.76 -173.66
CA LEU A 692 32.68 57.20 -174.22
C LEU A 692 33.26 56.23 -175.27
N ARG A 693 33.01 54.92 -175.17
CA ARG A 693 33.36 53.97 -176.24
C ARG A 693 32.45 54.12 -177.45
N GLN A 694 31.18 54.44 -177.27
CA GLN A 694 30.28 54.83 -178.37
C GLN A 694 30.68 56.18 -178.96
N GLU A 695 31.18 57.12 -178.18
CA GLU A 695 31.72 58.43 -178.59
C GLU A 695 33.02 58.25 -179.39
N ILE A 696 33.95 57.41 -178.93
CA ILE A 696 35.16 57.02 -179.67
C ILE A 696 34.77 56.30 -180.96
N PHE A 697 33.84 55.33 -180.92
CA PHE A 697 33.29 54.74 -182.14
C PHE A 697 32.55 55.78 -183.01
N HIS A 698 31.97 56.85 -182.45
CA HIS A 698 31.36 57.92 -183.21
C HIS A 698 32.41 58.77 -183.90
N LEU A 699 33.50 59.12 -183.21
CA LEU A 699 34.62 59.91 -183.73
C LEU A 699 35.47 59.12 -184.73
N GLU A 700 35.69 57.82 -184.53
CA GLU A 700 36.28 56.92 -185.52
C GLU A 700 35.33 56.72 -186.71
N ARG A 701 34.02 56.61 -186.46
CA ARG A 701 32.99 56.61 -187.51
C ARG A 701 32.83 57.97 -188.17
N GLU A 702 33.21 59.08 -187.55
CA GLU A 702 33.20 60.43 -188.12
C GLU A 702 34.48 60.74 -188.88
N LEU A 703 35.63 60.21 -188.46
CA LEU A 703 36.87 60.24 -189.22
C LEU A 703 36.76 59.35 -190.47
N THR A 704 36.21 58.15 -190.33
CA THR A 704 35.93 57.25 -191.47
C THR A 704 34.76 57.75 -192.31
N LYS A 705 33.69 58.31 -191.71
CA LYS A 705 32.68 59.08 -192.46
C LYS A 705 33.36 60.22 -193.20
N SER A 706 34.09 61.17 -192.61
CA SER A 706 34.69 62.28 -193.36
C SER A 706 35.50 61.81 -194.58
N ARG A 707 36.20 60.67 -194.46
CA ARG A 707 36.90 60.00 -195.58
C ARG A 707 35.96 59.34 -196.60
N LEU A 708 34.88 58.68 -196.17
CA LEU A 708 33.84 58.05 -197.00
C LEU A 708 32.78 59.03 -197.51
N GLN A 709 32.59 60.18 -196.88
CA GLN A 709 31.55 61.19 -197.10
C GLN A 709 32.06 62.20 -198.12
N ARG A 710 33.38 62.48 -198.15
CA ARG A 710 34.04 62.95 -199.37
C ARG A 710 33.77 62.04 -200.58
N LYS A 711 33.56 60.74 -200.35
CA LYS A 711 33.38 59.69 -201.37
C LYS A 711 31.91 59.21 -201.54
N ALA A 712 30.97 59.79 -200.79
CA ALA A 712 29.57 59.36 -200.72
C ALA A 712 28.58 60.55 -200.78
N LEU A 713 29.01 61.78 -200.47
CA LEU A 713 28.44 62.95 -201.15
C LEU A 713 28.68 62.88 -202.68
N GLU A 714 29.62 62.04 -203.09
CA GLU A 714 29.95 61.66 -204.47
C GLU A 714 29.04 60.55 -205.04
N GLN A 715 28.18 59.89 -204.23
CA GLN A 715 27.33 58.76 -204.67
C GLN A 715 25.87 58.77 -204.15
N GLU A 716 25.57 59.31 -202.97
CA GLU A 716 24.22 59.31 -202.37
C GLU A 716 23.89 60.65 -201.65
N VAL A 717 23.09 61.59 -202.16
CA VAL A 717 22.39 61.76 -203.45
C VAL A 717 21.23 60.79 -203.76
N GLN A 718 21.14 59.62 -203.10
CA GLN A 718 20.14 58.59 -203.39
C GLN A 718 19.32 58.13 -202.14
N ASN A 719 19.30 58.99 -201.12
CA ASN A 719 18.42 59.01 -199.93
C ASN A 719 18.66 57.99 -198.77
N PRO A 720 18.27 58.35 -197.52
CA PRO A 720 18.55 57.58 -196.29
C PRO A 720 17.30 56.97 -195.61
N LEU A 721 17.45 56.32 -194.44
CA LEU A 721 16.58 56.48 -193.23
C LEU A 721 17.03 55.66 -191.98
N ASN A 722 16.44 55.95 -190.80
CA ASN A 722 16.62 55.27 -189.48
C ASN A 722 15.27 54.61 -189.01
N ILE A 723 15.11 53.89 -187.87
CA ILE A 723 14.81 54.34 -186.46
C ILE A 723 14.51 53.07 -185.56
N HIS A 724 14.29 53.20 -184.22
CA HIS A 724 14.09 52.14 -183.18
C HIS A 724 12.59 51.77 -182.86
N ARG A 725 12.05 51.28 -181.70
CA ARG A 725 12.41 51.32 -180.23
C ARG A 725 11.45 50.48 -179.30
N TRP A 726 11.94 49.92 -178.16
CA TRP A 726 11.24 49.57 -176.86
C TRP A 726 10.14 48.45 -176.77
N ARG A 727 9.50 48.08 -175.60
CA ARG A 727 9.91 47.69 -174.18
C ARG A 727 8.72 47.66 -173.16
N LYS A 728 8.50 46.58 -172.35
CA LYS A 728 7.97 46.50 -170.91
C LYS A 728 7.38 45.09 -170.55
N LEU A 729 6.78 44.76 -169.37
CA LEU A 729 7.17 44.68 -167.91
C LEU A 729 5.88 44.60 -167.01
N GLU A 730 5.75 43.73 -165.96
CA GLU A 730 5.00 43.90 -164.65
C GLU A 730 4.64 42.53 -163.91
N GLY A 731 4.04 42.55 -162.69
CA GLY A 731 3.67 41.37 -161.82
C GLY A 731 3.06 41.73 -160.42
N SER A 732 2.55 40.76 -159.60
CA SER A 732 1.89 40.95 -158.25
C SER A 732 1.75 39.65 -157.38
N ASP A 733 1.47 39.73 -156.04
CA ASP A 733 1.11 38.61 -155.10
C ASP A 733 0.51 39.06 -153.70
N PRO A 734 -0.41 38.31 -153.00
CA PRO A 734 -0.87 38.65 -151.62
C PRO A 734 -1.26 37.52 -150.59
N GLU A 735 -0.41 37.26 -149.58
CA GLU A 735 -0.65 37.29 -148.10
C GLU A 735 -1.67 36.40 -147.30
N VAL A 736 -2.65 35.66 -147.87
CA VAL A 736 -3.81 35.15 -147.06
C VAL A 736 -3.57 33.93 -146.10
N VAL A 737 -2.55 33.08 -146.32
CA VAL A 737 -2.54 31.70 -145.79
C VAL A 737 -2.21 31.56 -144.28
N GLU A 738 -1.42 32.46 -143.69
CA GLU A 738 -0.79 32.21 -142.39
C GLU A 738 -1.74 32.24 -141.18
N LEU A 739 -2.77 33.10 -141.22
CA LEU A 739 -3.71 33.29 -140.10
C LEU A 739 -4.50 32.02 -139.76
N LEU A 740 -4.86 31.22 -140.77
CA LEU A 740 -5.63 29.98 -140.59
C LEU A 740 -4.85 28.87 -139.86
N GLN A 741 -3.52 28.88 -139.93
CA GLN A 741 -2.70 27.86 -139.25
C GLN A 741 -2.68 28.06 -137.73
N LYS A 742 -2.71 29.32 -137.28
CA LYS A 742 -2.54 29.68 -135.86
C LYS A 742 -3.72 29.24 -134.98
N ILE A 743 -4.94 29.27 -135.52
CA ILE A 743 -6.18 28.87 -134.81
C ILE A 743 -6.17 27.35 -134.48
N LYS A 744 -5.83 26.51 -135.47
CA LYS A 744 -5.78 25.04 -135.28
C LYS A 744 -4.75 24.60 -134.24
N LEU A 745 -3.67 25.37 -134.08
CA LEU A 745 -2.60 25.08 -133.12
C LEU A 745 -3.04 25.29 -131.65
N LEU A 746 -3.87 26.32 -131.39
CA LEU A 746 -4.40 26.62 -130.07
C LEU A 746 -5.46 25.59 -129.62
N GLN A 747 -6.36 25.17 -130.52
CA GLN A 747 -7.37 24.15 -130.22
C GLN A 747 -6.75 22.81 -129.78
N LYS A 748 -5.63 22.39 -130.40
CA LYS A 748 -4.89 21.19 -129.99
C LYS A 748 -4.26 21.29 -128.60
N ARG A 749 -3.84 22.49 -128.15
CA ARG A 749 -3.32 22.70 -126.79
C ARG A 749 -4.43 22.58 -125.73
N LEU A 750 -5.59 23.17 -125.99
CA LEU A 750 -6.72 23.17 -125.05
C LEU A 750 -7.18 21.72 -124.74
N LEU A 751 -7.35 20.89 -125.78
CA LEU A 751 -7.75 19.49 -125.63
C LEU A 751 -6.78 18.67 -124.77
N ARG A 752 -5.46 18.91 -124.92
CA ARG A 752 -4.44 18.21 -124.12
C ARG A 752 -4.47 18.63 -122.65
N GLN A 753 -4.67 19.91 -122.35
CA GLN A 753 -4.79 20.35 -120.95
C GLN A 753 -6.07 19.81 -120.28
N ALA A 754 -7.16 19.68 -121.04
CA ALA A 754 -8.39 19.05 -120.55
C ALA A 754 -8.18 17.57 -120.19
N SER A 755 -7.48 16.78 -121.04
CA SER A 755 -7.19 15.37 -120.71
C SER A 755 -6.28 15.23 -119.48
N GLU A 756 -5.20 16.04 -119.39
CA GLU A 756 -4.30 16.02 -118.22
C GLU A 756 -4.99 16.45 -116.91
N ALA A 757 -6.11 17.17 -116.96
CA ALA A 757 -6.90 17.52 -115.78
C ALA A 757 -7.74 16.33 -115.28
N VAL A 758 -8.49 15.68 -116.18
CA VAL A 758 -9.32 14.49 -115.87
C VAL A 758 -8.47 13.34 -115.33
N GLU A 759 -7.27 13.17 -115.87
CA GLU A 759 -6.35 12.09 -115.47
C GLU A 759 -5.80 12.29 -114.05
N ARG A 760 -5.53 13.53 -113.63
CA ARG A 760 -5.20 13.86 -112.23
C ARG A 760 -6.41 13.70 -111.30
N GLU A 761 -7.61 14.11 -111.72
CA GLU A 761 -8.82 13.95 -110.91
C GLU A 761 -9.14 12.47 -110.62
N ARG A 762 -8.88 11.59 -111.59
CA ARG A 762 -8.96 10.14 -111.42
C ARG A 762 -7.94 9.63 -110.38
N GLN A 763 -6.66 10.04 -110.49
CA GLN A 763 -5.62 9.64 -109.54
C GLN A 763 -5.96 10.08 -108.10
N LEU A 764 -6.55 11.26 -107.94
CA LEU A 764 -6.98 11.80 -106.65
C LEU A 764 -8.08 10.91 -106.03
N LYS A 765 -9.10 10.53 -106.80
CA LYS A 765 -10.17 9.61 -106.37
C LYS A 765 -9.67 8.18 -106.07
N GLU A 766 -8.66 7.70 -106.78
CA GLU A 766 -8.01 6.41 -106.46
C GLU A 766 -7.22 6.49 -105.14
N ALA A 767 -6.53 7.61 -104.87
CA ALA A 767 -5.83 7.86 -103.60
C ALA A 767 -6.78 8.02 -102.40
N GLU A 768 -7.88 8.77 -102.54
CA GLU A 768 -8.93 8.90 -101.51
C GLU A 768 -9.53 7.55 -101.13
N ARG A 769 -9.79 6.70 -102.13
CA ARG A 769 -10.31 5.34 -101.91
C ARG A 769 -9.31 4.44 -101.19
N LEU A 770 -8.01 4.54 -101.51
CA LEU A 770 -6.95 3.85 -100.78
C LEU A 770 -6.83 4.33 -99.33
N TYR A 771 -6.92 5.63 -99.09
CA TYR A 771 -6.89 6.23 -97.74
C TYR A 771 -8.09 5.78 -96.89
N LEU A 772 -9.31 5.78 -97.46
CA LEU A 772 -10.51 5.27 -96.77
C LEU A 772 -10.42 3.77 -96.47
N ASN A 773 -9.89 2.96 -97.39
CA ASN A 773 -9.65 1.54 -97.16
C ASN A 773 -8.62 1.31 -96.04
N LEU A 774 -7.48 2.02 -96.05
CA LEU A 774 -6.48 1.97 -94.98
C LEU A 774 -7.07 2.37 -93.62
N ARG A 775 -7.89 3.42 -93.59
CA ARG A 775 -8.59 3.86 -92.37
C ARG A 775 -9.59 2.80 -91.86
N GLN A 776 -10.30 2.09 -92.75
CA GLN A 776 -11.16 0.97 -92.35
C GLN A 776 -10.37 -0.27 -91.90
N VAL A 777 -9.18 -0.53 -92.45
CA VAL A 777 -8.31 -1.63 -92.02
C VAL A 777 -7.74 -1.32 -90.62
N LEU A 778 -7.25 -0.10 -90.38
CA LEU A 778 -6.82 0.36 -89.06
C LEU A 778 -7.96 0.30 -88.02
N ALA A 779 -9.17 0.72 -88.39
CA ALA A 779 -10.36 0.61 -87.52
C ALA A 779 -10.85 -0.84 -87.29
N LYS A 780 -10.31 -1.82 -88.01
CA LYS A 780 -10.57 -3.26 -87.84
C LYS A 780 -9.39 -4.03 -87.24
N GLN A 781 -8.25 -3.37 -87.00
CA GLN A 781 -7.19 -3.94 -86.17
C GLN A 781 -7.59 -3.82 -84.69
N PRO A 782 -7.40 -4.87 -83.87
CA PRO A 782 -7.63 -4.77 -82.44
C PRO A 782 -6.68 -3.74 -81.82
N GLY A 783 -7.22 -2.76 -81.09
CA GLY A 783 -6.41 -1.76 -80.39
C GLY A 783 -5.54 -2.39 -79.28
N PRO A 784 -4.50 -1.69 -78.78
CA PRO A 784 -3.51 -2.27 -77.85
C PRO A 784 -4.10 -3.00 -76.63
N GLY A 785 -5.21 -2.51 -76.07
CA GLY A 785 -5.88 -3.17 -74.94
C GLY A 785 -6.41 -4.57 -75.27
N ILE A 786 -6.94 -4.79 -76.49
CA ILE A 786 -7.39 -6.12 -76.93
C ILE A 786 -6.19 -7.04 -77.16
N GLN A 787 -5.06 -6.51 -77.65
CA GLN A 787 -3.80 -7.26 -77.77
C GLN A 787 -3.34 -7.76 -76.38
N ASP A 788 -3.40 -6.91 -75.35
CA ASP A 788 -3.08 -7.28 -73.96
C ASP A 788 -4.08 -8.27 -73.35
N GLU A 789 -5.37 -8.16 -73.65
CA GLU A 789 -6.38 -9.16 -73.24
C GLU A 789 -6.16 -10.51 -73.93
N LEU A 790 -5.76 -10.51 -75.20
CA LEU A 790 -5.44 -11.72 -75.94
C LEU A 790 -4.14 -12.36 -75.40
N VAL A 791 -3.14 -11.56 -75.00
CA VAL A 791 -1.95 -12.05 -74.29
C VAL A 791 -2.28 -12.57 -72.89
N LYS A 792 -3.17 -11.90 -72.13
CA LYS A 792 -3.63 -12.38 -70.81
C LYS A 792 -4.38 -13.71 -70.91
N THR A 793 -5.33 -13.82 -71.84
CA THR A 793 -6.09 -15.06 -72.07
C THR A 793 -5.21 -16.18 -72.64
N GLN A 794 -4.23 -15.87 -73.50
CA GLN A 794 -3.27 -16.86 -73.99
C GLN A 794 -2.31 -17.35 -72.89
N ARG A 795 -1.90 -16.47 -71.95
CA ARG A 795 -1.15 -16.88 -70.73
C ARG A 795 -2.01 -17.75 -69.80
N ALA A 796 -3.28 -17.40 -69.59
CA ALA A 796 -4.21 -18.21 -68.80
C ALA A 796 -4.48 -19.58 -69.44
N LEU A 797 -4.59 -19.64 -70.77
CA LEU A 797 -4.69 -20.90 -71.53
C LEU A 797 -3.41 -21.73 -71.44
N LYS A 798 -2.22 -21.13 -71.50
CA LYS A 798 -0.96 -21.84 -71.22
C LYS A 798 -0.95 -22.41 -69.80
N GLN A 799 -1.25 -21.62 -68.77
CA GLN A 799 -1.29 -22.10 -67.39
C GLN A 799 -2.37 -23.18 -67.14
N ARG A 800 -3.49 -23.19 -67.88
CA ARG A 800 -4.44 -24.32 -67.88
C ARG A 800 -3.90 -25.54 -68.63
N GLY A 801 -3.26 -25.36 -69.78
CA GLY A 801 -2.64 -26.44 -70.56
C GLY A 801 -1.49 -27.13 -69.83
N ASP A 802 -0.65 -26.36 -69.14
CA ASP A 802 0.46 -26.90 -68.34
C ASP A 802 -0.05 -27.60 -67.07
N LYS A 803 -1.18 -27.15 -66.48
CA LYS A 803 -1.89 -27.89 -65.42
C LYS A 803 -2.54 -29.19 -65.93
N LEU A 804 -3.03 -29.22 -67.16
CA LEU A 804 -3.55 -30.46 -67.79
C LEU A 804 -2.42 -31.46 -68.10
N LYS A 805 -1.26 -31.00 -68.58
CA LYS A 805 -0.08 -31.85 -68.81
C LYS A 805 0.50 -32.50 -67.56
N VAL A 806 0.18 -31.99 -66.37
CA VAL A 806 0.55 -32.59 -65.07
C VAL A 806 -0.42 -33.71 -64.66
N VAL A 807 -1.59 -33.82 -65.30
CA VAL A 807 -2.58 -34.90 -65.06
C VAL A 807 -2.31 -36.10 -65.96
N ASP A 808 -1.91 -35.90 -67.23
CA ASP A 808 -1.71 -36.96 -68.23
C ASP A 808 -0.41 -37.79 -68.08
N ILE A 809 0.29 -37.74 -66.93
CA ILE A 809 1.50 -38.55 -66.64
C ILE A 809 1.36 -39.34 -65.32
N ARG A 810 0.12 -39.71 -64.95
CA ARG A 810 -0.20 -40.76 -63.96
C ARG A 810 -1.46 -41.53 -64.38
N GLY A 811 -1.45 -42.08 -65.60
CA GLY A 811 -2.64 -42.66 -66.25
C GLY A 811 -2.44 -43.97 -67.03
N VAL A 812 -1.20 -44.48 -67.14
CA VAL A 812 -0.81 -45.84 -67.57
C VAL A 812 0.42 -46.24 -66.76
#